data_AF-A0A7I7T1C7-F1
#
_entry.id   AF-A0A7I7T1C7-F1
#
_cell.length_a   1.000
_cell.length_b   1.000
_cell.length_c   1.000
_cell.angle_alpha   90.00
_cell.angle_beta   90.00
_cell.angle_gamma   90.00
#
_symmetry.space_group_name_H-M   'P 1'
#
loop_
_entity.id
_entity.type
_entity.pdbx_description
1 polymer ?
#
loop_
_entity_poly.entity_id
_entity_poly.type
_entity_poly.pdbx_seq_one_letter_code
_entity_poly.pdbx_strand_id
1 'polypeptide(L)'
;MSFFFGNGTAAHPNGGIIIGNGYSWTASTCGAAVSCNGGNGGILGNGGNGFNGGNGGAAGWFGNGGAGGAGVLGLNGGRGGDGGAGGLVTGNGGAGGTGAQSLEGHIRGGNGGSAGLYGNGGAGGAGGAAQTNGGPVPQGAKGGTGGRGGTGGLLNGNGGAGGAGGGGYGVGADGGVGGAGGNTGLVSLSGRAGAGGYGGVGTNGGDGGDGGDGGRLSLFAIGGSGGGGGDAARTSTTPVTGGKGGGGGDGGLWMGSGGSGGDGGYGGGDGGDGGDVGRLSILGAGGSGGRGGVGQNGLYGINGSIRNPDGTPSDTPNGTDGKPGGAGGSGGNGGNGSWFIGRGGDGGDSGAGGKGGDGGSGANQINIKDSDDPVKPGGDGGNGGAGGAGGQEGGDPGSGRYFFFTPSNGRWGASGAGGAGGAGGAGGLGQGTADDEFYTSGGNGGRGGNGGAGGAGGAATNTAFAGNGGAGGAGGAGGSGGFGGRTVVGTDYRYYGVGGVAGVAGNGGRGGDGGAGSSVSVSGIGGTGGAGGTGGAGGKGYSGVNGADGGTGGDGGDGGADGGAGRETGGYGGSGGQGGQGSVRDNPAGSRARNGDIGSAGDNGIPAPPTPGATSVASKATAAQLPSPQSTWNNFIGRLNYIFFNTSPAVLTSLSAGDGPNKPISVDVNAYSNNGYGVTYTVTTQPRYGTVTREANGSYTYQVNQALVKPGMTDSFVITAENGAGARLPGVLGDVQNLLHSWAVAVGLAQPDTSSTLISVTVTGDGFYGNTDNAKYWVKQSYGNCILMAGAMAVGQLRGSVELEPSEAEIVNYAKTTNSVINPGKVIYIDENSPDGANAPDTAALLNYRYGNEVHAEVQSYKITEGQQALRDLEANIARGNAAIVVINSQTVWAAVQCTTGDCAGSTDGIPDWTEPNHGVVVVAVDTANGIVYLNDSGNPIQGELVQDADGNWVKKYPYGEPVTIGAFMNAWQSTGFETIFVSKKV
;
A
#
# COMPACT_ATOMS: atom_id res chain seq x y z
N MET A 1 10.17 51.83 20.06
CA MET A 1 8.79 51.46 19.67
C MET A 1 8.65 49.96 19.39
N SER A 2 9.64 49.32 18.73
CA SER A 2 9.66 47.88 18.43
C SER A 2 9.45 46.94 19.63
N PHE A 3 9.93 47.31 20.82
CA PHE A 3 9.71 46.54 22.06
C PHE A 3 8.21 46.40 22.44
N PHE A 4 7.40 47.42 22.13
CA PHE A 4 5.98 47.44 22.45
C PHE A 4 5.11 46.98 21.27
N PHE A 5 5.49 47.37 20.05
CA PHE A 5 4.74 47.14 18.83
C PHE A 5 5.67 46.71 17.70
N GLY A 6 5.42 45.53 17.13
CA GLY A 6 6.16 45.02 15.98
C GLY A 6 6.24 43.50 15.98
N ASN A 7 6.30 42.91 14.79
CA ASN A 7 6.54 41.47 14.68
C ASN A 7 7.99 41.13 15.02
N GLY A 8 8.21 39.90 15.48
CA GLY A 8 9.53 39.32 15.64
C GLY A 8 10.28 39.25 14.32
N THR A 9 11.60 39.17 14.43
CA THR A 9 12.56 39.03 13.33
C THR A 9 13.52 37.87 13.64
N ALA A 10 14.30 37.40 12.66
CA ALA A 10 15.27 36.34 12.92
C ALA A 10 16.25 36.67 14.06
N ALA A 11 16.68 37.92 14.21
CA ALA A 11 17.58 38.34 15.29
C ALA A 11 16.87 38.49 16.65
N HIS A 12 15.60 38.87 16.63
CA HIS A 12 14.75 39.07 17.81
C HIS A 12 13.40 38.40 17.57
N PRO A 13 13.30 37.07 17.80
CA PRO A 13 12.17 36.28 17.31
C PRO A 13 10.85 36.62 17.99
N ASN A 14 10.86 37.17 19.21
CA ASN A 14 9.63 37.53 19.90
C ASN A 14 9.02 38.83 19.33
N GLY A 15 7.69 38.85 19.22
CA GLY A 15 6.93 40.06 18.92
C GLY A 15 7.00 41.08 20.05
N GLY A 16 6.63 42.33 19.74
CA GLY A 16 6.47 43.39 20.72
C GLY A 16 5.42 43.03 21.77
N ILE A 17 5.61 43.46 23.01
CA ILE A 17 4.86 42.94 24.16
C ILE A 17 3.34 43.21 24.07
N ILE A 18 2.92 44.27 23.37
CA ILE A 18 1.50 44.64 23.23
C ILE A 18 0.91 44.08 21.93
N ILE A 19 1.53 44.38 20.79
CA ILE A 19 1.09 43.88 19.48
C ILE A 19 2.29 43.39 18.69
N GLY A 20 2.24 42.14 18.25
CA GLY A 20 3.30 41.56 17.44
C GLY A 20 3.22 40.05 17.36
N ASN A 21 3.30 39.52 16.15
CA ASN A 21 3.48 38.09 15.94
C ASN A 21 4.93 37.70 16.24
N GLY A 22 5.12 36.51 16.81
CA GLY A 22 6.41 35.87 16.86
C GLY A 22 6.92 35.49 15.47
N TYR A 23 8.23 35.43 15.33
CA TYR A 23 8.90 35.12 14.08
C TYR A 23 8.79 33.64 13.74
N SER A 24 8.39 33.34 12.51
CA SER A 24 8.33 31.98 11.97
C SER A 24 9.57 31.68 11.15
N TRP A 25 10.27 30.60 11.50
CA TRP A 25 11.50 30.21 10.84
C TRP A 25 11.24 29.44 9.54
N THR A 26 12.17 29.57 8.59
CA THR A 26 12.15 28.89 7.28
C THR A 26 13.53 28.32 6.98
N ALA A 27 13.64 27.46 5.96
CA ALA A 27 14.93 26.95 5.50
C ALA A 27 15.93 28.06 5.11
N SER A 28 15.44 29.20 4.60
CA SER A 28 16.30 30.33 4.22
C SER A 28 16.76 31.18 5.42
N THR A 29 16.03 31.13 6.53
CA THR A 29 16.25 32.05 7.66
C THR A 29 16.78 31.34 8.89
N CYS A 30 16.59 30.03 9.01
CA CYS A 30 17.23 29.17 10.00
C CYS A 30 18.43 28.48 9.34
N GLY A 31 19.62 28.63 9.93
CA GLY A 31 20.82 27.97 9.39
C GLY A 31 20.65 26.45 9.31
N ALA A 32 21.21 25.83 8.27
CA ALA A 32 21.06 24.40 7.98
C ALA A 32 21.48 23.47 9.13
N ALA A 33 22.33 23.94 10.05
CA ALA A 33 22.82 23.20 11.21
C ALA A 33 22.25 23.71 12.56
N VAL A 34 21.10 24.39 12.54
CA VAL A 34 20.51 24.98 13.75
C VAL A 34 19.06 24.52 13.89
N SER A 35 18.66 24.22 15.11
CA SER A 35 17.25 24.05 15.50
C SER A 35 16.71 25.40 15.96
N CYS A 36 15.65 25.88 15.32
CA CYS A 36 15.14 27.24 15.54
C CYS A 36 13.74 27.22 16.15
N ASN A 37 13.62 27.71 17.38
CA ASN A 37 12.34 27.87 18.05
C ASN A 37 11.61 29.10 17.51
N GLY A 38 10.33 28.93 17.19
CA GLY A 38 9.45 30.03 16.82
C GLY A 38 9.35 31.06 17.93
N GLY A 39 9.28 32.33 17.55
CA GLY A 39 9.18 33.41 18.51
C GLY A 39 7.82 33.48 19.20
N ASN A 40 7.78 34.04 20.41
CA ASN A 40 6.52 34.26 21.11
C ASN A 40 5.81 35.53 20.61
N GLY A 41 4.48 35.49 20.55
CA GLY A 41 3.64 36.65 20.26
C GLY A 41 3.50 37.59 21.47
N GLY A 42 3.12 38.85 21.20
CA GLY A 42 2.70 39.80 22.22
C GLY A 42 1.29 39.52 22.76
N ILE A 43 0.74 40.42 23.59
CA ILE A 43 -0.65 40.34 24.09
C ILE A 43 -1.63 40.09 22.94
N LEU A 44 -1.49 40.83 21.83
CA LEU A 44 -2.16 40.58 20.55
C LEU A 44 -1.12 40.07 19.54
N GLY A 45 -1.08 38.77 19.31
CA GLY A 45 -0.14 38.19 18.36
C GLY A 45 -0.08 36.67 18.39
N ASN A 46 0.15 36.10 17.22
CA ASN A 46 0.40 34.67 17.06
C ASN A 46 1.83 34.33 17.47
N GLY A 47 2.03 33.11 17.97
CA GLY A 47 3.37 32.52 18.05
C GLY A 47 3.90 32.18 16.65
N GLY A 48 5.23 32.24 16.49
CA GLY A 48 5.90 31.88 15.26
C GLY A 48 6.15 30.38 15.14
N ASN A 49 6.30 29.86 13.93
CA ASN A 49 6.63 28.45 13.70
C ASN A 49 8.11 28.16 13.97
N GLY A 50 8.38 27.01 14.58
CA GLY A 50 9.72 26.45 14.70
C GLY A 50 10.18 25.77 13.40
N PHE A 51 11.48 25.50 13.31
CA PHE A 51 12.12 24.84 12.17
C PHE A 51 13.22 23.89 12.64
N ASN A 52 13.50 22.82 11.88
CA ASN A 52 14.50 21.79 12.22
C ASN A 52 14.35 21.26 13.66
N GLY A 53 13.15 20.81 13.99
CA GLY A 53 12.83 20.26 15.30
C GLY A 53 12.67 21.30 16.42
N GLY A 54 12.77 22.59 16.09
CA GLY A 54 12.52 23.67 17.03
C GLY A 54 11.04 23.77 17.38
N ASN A 55 10.73 24.16 18.61
CA ASN A 55 9.36 24.31 19.08
C ASN A 55 8.67 25.52 18.45
N GLY A 56 7.35 25.45 18.30
CA GLY A 56 6.54 26.62 17.99
C GLY A 56 6.49 27.60 19.16
N GLY A 57 6.44 28.89 18.85
CA GLY A 57 6.30 29.94 19.86
C GLY A 57 4.89 30.02 20.42
N ALA A 58 4.76 30.48 21.66
CA ALA A 58 3.45 30.70 22.29
C ALA A 58 2.85 32.04 21.86
N ALA A 59 1.52 32.09 21.75
CA ALA A 59 0.79 33.37 21.69
C ALA A 59 0.66 34.00 23.09
N GLY A 60 0.38 35.31 23.14
CA GLY A 60 0.13 36.03 24.39
C GLY A 60 -1.28 35.81 24.91
N TRP A 61 -2.13 36.84 24.87
CA TRP A 61 -3.53 36.72 25.32
C TRP A 61 -4.47 36.35 24.18
N PHE A 62 -4.22 36.89 23.00
CA PHE A 62 -5.00 36.65 21.79
C PHE A 62 -4.04 36.22 20.66
N GLY A 63 -4.35 35.11 20.00
CA GLY A 63 -3.58 34.60 18.88
C GLY A 63 -3.33 33.09 18.98
N ASN A 64 -2.95 32.48 17.87
CA ASN A 64 -2.66 31.05 17.82
C ASN A 64 -1.19 30.77 18.14
N GLY A 65 -0.92 29.63 18.78
CA GLY A 65 0.44 29.14 18.95
C GLY A 65 1.05 28.73 17.60
N GLY A 66 2.36 28.84 17.47
CA GLY A 66 3.07 28.43 16.26
C GLY A 66 3.25 26.91 16.18
N ALA A 67 3.41 26.37 14.98
CA ALA A 67 3.72 24.96 14.78
C ALA A 67 5.17 24.62 15.17
N GLY A 68 5.40 23.42 15.68
CA GLY A 68 6.74 22.86 15.85
C GLY A 68 7.36 22.42 14.51
N GLY A 69 8.67 22.52 14.40
CA GLY A 69 9.42 22.10 13.22
C GLY A 69 9.58 20.58 13.13
N ALA A 70 9.61 20.04 11.91
CA ALA A 70 9.99 18.64 11.69
C ALA A 70 11.43 18.39 12.16
N GLY A 71 11.66 17.27 12.82
CA GLY A 71 12.95 16.92 13.39
C GLY A 71 14.02 16.58 12.36
N VAL A 72 15.29 16.72 12.76
CA VAL A 72 16.47 16.43 11.93
C VAL A 72 17.47 15.64 12.76
N LEU A 73 17.86 14.43 12.30
CA LEU A 73 18.67 13.50 13.09
C LEU A 73 19.96 14.11 13.64
N GLY A 74 20.68 14.85 12.79
CA GLY A 74 21.96 15.45 13.15
C GLY A 74 21.87 16.67 14.07
N LEU A 75 20.68 17.16 14.41
CA LEU A 75 20.51 18.42 15.16
C LEU A 75 19.87 18.23 16.52
N ASN A 76 18.72 17.56 16.57
CA ASN A 76 17.95 17.41 17.80
C ASN A 76 17.57 15.94 18.06
N GLY A 77 18.46 15.04 17.63
CA GLY A 77 18.20 13.61 17.65
C GLY A 77 16.97 13.24 16.82
N GLY A 78 16.60 14.05 15.83
CA GLY A 78 15.46 13.78 14.93
C GLY A 78 14.08 14.08 15.51
N ARG A 79 13.94 14.52 16.76
CA ARG A 79 12.62 14.69 17.39
C ARG A 79 11.79 15.78 16.71
N GLY A 80 10.49 15.60 16.58
CA GLY A 80 9.60 16.70 16.20
C GLY A 80 9.53 17.78 17.27
N GLY A 81 9.54 19.06 16.87
CA GLY A 81 9.37 20.18 17.81
C GLY A 81 7.94 20.24 18.36
N ASP A 82 7.78 20.64 19.61
CA ASP A 82 6.45 20.78 20.22
C ASP A 82 5.73 22.03 19.66
N GLY A 83 4.41 21.97 19.50
CA GLY A 83 3.59 23.10 19.11
C GLY A 83 3.46 24.13 20.23
N GLY A 84 3.39 25.41 19.87
CA GLY A 84 3.26 26.51 20.81
C GLY A 84 1.85 26.60 21.42
N ALA A 85 1.75 27.15 22.62
CA ALA A 85 0.45 27.39 23.27
C ALA A 85 -0.34 28.49 22.55
N GLY A 86 -1.66 28.30 22.46
CA GLY A 86 -2.60 29.33 22.03
C GLY A 86 -2.77 30.43 23.08
N GLY A 87 -3.36 31.55 22.67
CA GLY A 87 -3.53 32.72 23.53
C GLY A 87 -4.34 32.41 24.79
N LEU A 88 -3.96 33.03 25.90
CA LEU A 88 -4.59 32.81 27.21
C LEU A 88 -6.11 33.06 27.19
N VAL A 89 -6.56 34.05 26.43
CA VAL A 89 -7.99 34.39 26.25
C VAL A 89 -8.55 33.66 25.05
N THR A 90 -7.99 33.85 23.86
CA THR A 90 -8.46 33.14 22.67
C THR A 90 -7.30 32.78 21.75
N GLY A 91 -7.35 31.56 21.24
CA GLY A 91 -6.34 31.06 20.33
C GLY A 91 -6.24 29.54 20.36
N ASN A 92 -5.97 28.98 19.19
CA ASN A 92 -5.67 27.56 19.05
C ASN A 92 -4.21 27.31 19.42
N GLY A 93 -3.92 26.13 19.97
CA GLY A 93 -2.55 25.65 20.08
C GLY A 93 -1.97 25.26 18.73
N GLY A 94 -0.66 25.36 18.59
CA GLY A 94 0.06 24.97 17.38
C GLY A 94 0.24 23.47 17.25
N ALA A 95 0.37 22.96 16.03
CA ALA A 95 0.65 21.54 15.81
C ALA A 95 2.09 21.17 16.20
N GLY A 96 2.31 19.94 16.66
CA GLY A 96 3.64 19.38 16.84
C GLY A 96 4.28 18.97 15.51
N GLY A 97 5.61 19.04 15.43
CA GLY A 97 6.39 18.63 14.28
C GLY A 97 6.55 17.11 14.19
N THR A 98 6.81 16.59 13.00
CA THR A 98 7.06 15.16 12.78
C THR A 98 8.46 14.76 13.25
N GLY A 99 8.62 13.54 13.74
CA GLY A 99 9.93 12.92 13.95
C GLY A 99 10.62 12.57 12.63
N ALA A 100 11.94 12.62 12.59
CA ALA A 100 12.75 12.22 11.45
C ALA A 100 12.78 10.70 11.28
N GLN A 101 12.84 10.22 10.03
CA GLN A 101 13.22 8.83 9.76
C GLN A 101 14.63 8.56 10.32
N SER A 102 14.85 7.38 10.90
CA SER A 102 16.17 6.95 11.38
C SER A 102 16.38 5.45 11.22
N LEU A 103 17.64 5.02 11.38
CA LEU A 103 18.04 3.62 11.29
C LEU A 103 17.51 2.78 12.48
N GLU A 104 17.71 3.29 13.69
CA GLU A 104 17.30 2.63 14.95
C GLU A 104 15.82 2.86 15.28
N GLY A 105 15.23 3.92 14.73
CA GLY A 105 13.89 4.39 15.06
C GLY A 105 13.83 5.17 16.38
N HIS A 106 12.74 5.00 17.13
CA HIS A 106 12.42 5.62 18.43
C HIS A 106 12.27 7.16 18.40
N ILE A 107 12.22 7.75 17.20
CA ILE A 107 12.20 9.20 17.04
C ILE A 107 10.80 9.77 17.22
N ARG A 108 10.54 10.40 18.36
CA ARG A 108 9.19 10.89 18.68
C ARG A 108 8.76 12.09 17.82
N GLY A 109 7.46 12.13 17.52
CA GLY A 109 6.80 13.37 17.10
C GLY A 109 6.72 14.39 18.24
N GLY A 110 6.54 15.66 17.88
CA GLY A 110 6.31 16.74 18.84
C GLY A 110 4.86 16.75 19.33
N ASN A 111 4.63 17.18 20.56
CA ASN A 111 3.28 17.33 21.09
C ASN A 111 2.59 18.55 20.47
N GLY A 112 1.27 18.51 20.34
CA GLY A 112 0.47 19.69 20.03
C GLY A 112 0.39 20.66 21.21
N GLY A 113 0.31 21.95 20.92
CA GLY A 113 0.15 22.99 21.93
C GLY A 113 -1.27 23.04 22.48
N SER A 114 -1.42 23.41 23.74
CA SER A 114 -2.74 23.63 24.37
C SER A 114 -3.32 25.01 24.02
N ALA A 115 -4.64 25.12 24.02
CA ALA A 115 -5.34 26.41 24.00
C ALA A 115 -5.53 27.00 25.40
N GLY A 116 -5.84 28.30 25.48
CA GLY A 116 -6.12 29.03 26.73
C GLY A 116 -7.58 28.88 27.21
N LEU A 117 -8.32 29.98 27.30
CA LEU A 117 -9.74 29.96 27.69
C LEU A 117 -10.66 29.49 26.55
N TYR A 118 -10.45 30.01 25.34
CA TYR A 118 -11.20 29.68 24.12
C TYR A 118 -10.27 29.24 22.99
N GLY A 119 -10.52 28.09 22.40
CA GLY A 119 -9.76 27.61 21.23
C GLY A 119 -9.47 26.12 21.26
N ASN A 120 -9.01 25.58 20.15
CA ASN A 120 -8.74 24.16 20.01
C ASN A 120 -7.27 23.86 20.33
N GLY A 121 -7.00 22.70 20.94
CA GLY A 121 -5.65 22.18 21.05
C GLY A 121 -5.06 21.84 19.69
N GLY A 122 -3.74 21.96 19.56
CA GLY A 122 -3.01 21.58 18.35
C GLY A 122 -2.86 20.06 18.23
N ALA A 123 -2.72 19.54 17.02
CA ALA A 123 -2.46 18.12 16.80
C ALA A 123 -1.02 17.75 17.20
N GLY A 124 -0.81 16.52 17.67
CA GLY A 124 0.52 15.94 17.82
C GLY A 124 1.14 15.57 16.47
N GLY A 125 2.46 15.66 16.37
CA GLY A 125 3.22 15.26 15.19
C GLY A 125 3.43 13.74 15.13
N ALA A 126 3.58 13.21 13.92
CA ALA A 126 3.86 11.78 13.74
C ALA A 126 5.26 11.38 14.25
N GLY A 127 5.40 10.14 14.72
CA GLY A 127 6.69 9.53 15.00
C GLY A 127 7.48 9.25 13.72
N GLY A 128 8.81 9.28 13.82
CA GLY A 128 9.71 8.98 12.71
C GLY A 128 9.77 7.48 12.40
N ALA A 129 9.84 7.11 11.13
CA ALA A 129 9.98 5.71 10.72
C ALA A 129 11.36 5.14 11.09
N ALA A 130 11.39 3.87 11.49
CA ALA A 130 12.62 3.07 11.57
C ALA A 130 12.83 2.37 10.22
N GLN A 131 13.76 2.88 9.41
CA GLN A 131 14.01 2.33 8.08
C GLN A 131 15.44 2.63 7.60
N THR A 132 16.03 1.63 6.95
CA THR A 132 17.40 1.57 6.42
C THR A 132 17.48 1.78 4.90
N ASN A 133 16.35 2.01 4.24
CA ASN A 133 16.19 2.06 2.78
C ASN A 133 16.81 0.83 2.08
N GLY A 134 16.53 -0.37 2.61
CA GLY A 134 17.00 -1.64 2.07
C GLY A 134 18.10 -2.33 2.89
N GLY A 135 18.79 -1.60 3.78
CA GLY A 135 19.82 -2.18 4.66
C GLY A 135 19.27 -3.01 5.84
N PRO A 136 20.12 -3.73 6.58
CA PRO A 136 19.71 -4.42 7.80
C PRO A 136 19.31 -3.44 8.91
N VAL A 137 18.22 -3.73 9.62
CA VAL A 137 17.82 -2.97 10.82
C VAL A 137 18.52 -3.52 12.06
N PRO A 138 18.93 -2.66 13.02
CA PRO A 138 19.39 -3.11 14.32
C PRO A 138 18.30 -3.91 15.06
N GLN A 139 18.71 -4.87 15.88
CA GLN A 139 17.76 -5.63 16.72
C GLN A 139 17.00 -4.68 17.65
N GLY A 140 15.66 -4.82 17.69
CA GLY A 140 14.81 -3.95 18.51
C GLY A 140 14.58 -2.56 17.91
N ALA A 141 14.88 -2.35 16.62
CA ALA A 141 14.46 -1.16 15.91
C ALA A 141 12.94 -1.01 16.00
N LYS A 142 12.47 0.20 16.32
CA LYS A 142 11.03 0.47 16.47
C LYS A 142 10.70 1.83 15.91
N GLY A 143 9.61 1.97 15.18
CA GLY A 143 9.12 3.28 14.80
C GLY A 143 8.93 4.22 15.99
N GLY A 144 9.09 5.51 15.75
CA GLY A 144 8.94 6.53 16.78
C GLY A 144 7.52 6.64 17.31
N THR A 145 7.35 7.07 18.56
CA THR A 145 6.01 7.32 19.09
C THR A 145 5.43 8.61 18.53
N GLY A 146 4.14 8.62 18.21
CA GLY A 146 3.42 9.83 17.90
C GLY A 146 3.39 10.82 19.07
N GLY A 147 3.35 12.11 18.76
CA GLY A 147 3.19 13.17 19.76
C GLY A 147 1.76 13.24 20.27
N ARG A 148 1.57 13.70 21.52
CA ARG A 148 0.22 13.87 22.08
C ARG A 148 -0.49 15.09 21.49
N GLY A 149 -1.81 15.01 21.35
CA GLY A 149 -2.63 16.17 21.04
C GLY A 149 -2.68 17.17 22.20
N GLY A 150 -2.78 18.46 21.88
CA GLY A 150 -2.91 19.53 22.86
C GLY A 150 -4.32 19.61 23.44
N THR A 151 -4.45 20.16 24.64
CA THR A 151 -5.77 20.32 25.28
C THR A 151 -6.55 21.48 24.69
N GLY A 152 -7.86 21.31 24.52
CA GLY A 152 -8.78 22.39 24.15
C GLY A 152 -8.94 23.44 25.26
N GLY A 153 -9.52 24.57 24.90
CA GLY A 153 -9.67 25.72 25.79
C GLY A 153 -10.53 25.41 27.02
N LEU A 154 -10.19 26.04 28.15
CA LEU A 154 -10.80 25.79 29.46
C LEU A 154 -12.34 25.91 29.45
N LEU A 155 -12.87 26.89 28.71
CA LEU A 155 -14.30 27.20 28.65
C LEU A 155 -14.98 26.71 27.37
N ASN A 156 -14.26 26.70 26.25
CA ASN A 156 -14.75 26.17 24.98
C ASN A 156 -13.57 25.81 24.07
N GLY A 157 -13.61 24.63 23.49
CA GLY A 157 -12.56 24.15 22.60
C GLY A 157 -12.49 22.65 22.51
N ASN A 158 -12.06 22.18 21.35
CA ASN A 158 -11.78 20.78 21.09
C ASN A 158 -10.34 20.44 21.46
N GLY A 159 -10.10 19.20 21.90
CA GLY A 159 -8.75 18.67 22.01
C GLY A 159 -8.14 18.39 20.65
N GLY A 160 -6.82 18.51 20.53
CA GLY A 160 -6.10 18.17 19.31
C GLY A 160 -5.93 16.66 19.16
N ALA A 161 -5.86 16.15 17.93
CA ALA A 161 -5.59 14.73 17.70
C ALA A 161 -4.16 14.34 18.09
N GLY A 162 -3.96 13.09 18.50
CA GLY A 162 -2.63 12.50 18.66
C GLY A 162 -1.97 12.22 17.31
N GLY A 163 -0.64 12.28 17.26
CA GLY A 163 0.14 11.94 16.07
C GLY A 163 0.22 10.43 15.87
N ALA A 164 0.36 9.97 14.62
CA ALA A 164 0.58 8.55 14.34
C ALA A 164 1.95 8.06 14.83
N GLY A 165 2.06 6.78 15.18
CA GLY A 165 3.35 6.11 15.36
C GLY A 165 4.10 5.96 14.03
N GLY A 166 5.42 5.99 14.07
CA GLY A 166 6.26 5.72 12.90
C GLY A 166 6.24 4.25 12.52
N GLY A 167 6.39 3.92 11.23
CA GLY A 167 6.54 2.52 10.79
C GLY A 167 7.91 1.94 11.12
N GLY A 168 7.99 0.62 11.28
CA GLY A 168 9.23 -0.15 11.34
C GLY A 168 9.37 -1.03 10.10
N TYR A 169 10.37 -0.75 9.27
CA TYR A 169 10.60 -1.45 8.00
C TYR A 169 11.86 -2.30 8.06
N GLY A 170 11.76 -3.51 7.49
CA GLY A 170 12.79 -4.54 7.57
C GLY A 170 12.51 -5.61 8.62
N VAL A 171 13.20 -6.74 8.49
CA VAL A 171 13.02 -7.93 9.33
C VAL A 171 13.34 -7.61 10.79
N GLY A 172 12.33 -7.72 11.67
CA GLY A 172 12.47 -7.51 13.11
C GLY A 172 12.30 -6.06 13.60
N ALA A 173 11.99 -5.11 12.72
CA ALA A 173 11.65 -3.74 13.13
C ALA A 173 10.15 -3.64 13.47
N ASP A 174 9.81 -3.08 14.63
CA ASP A 174 8.43 -2.95 15.11
C ASP A 174 7.83 -1.57 14.82
N GLY A 175 6.50 -1.50 14.82
CA GLY A 175 5.75 -0.26 14.69
C GLY A 175 5.82 0.62 15.94
N GLY A 176 5.83 1.94 15.74
CA GLY A 176 5.76 2.93 16.81
C GLY A 176 4.36 3.07 17.39
N VAL A 177 4.26 3.47 18.66
CA VAL A 177 2.95 3.69 19.31
C VAL A 177 2.34 5.02 18.87
N GLY A 178 1.03 5.04 18.64
CA GLY A 178 0.26 6.26 18.40
C GLY A 178 0.26 7.22 19.60
N GLY A 179 0.22 8.52 19.34
CA GLY A 179 0.11 9.53 20.38
C GLY A 179 -1.31 9.61 20.93
N ALA A 180 -1.47 9.90 22.22
CA ALA A 180 -2.80 10.12 22.79
C ALA A 180 -3.45 11.40 22.25
N GLY A 181 -4.77 11.39 22.13
CA GLY A 181 -5.58 12.57 21.85
C GLY A 181 -5.57 13.57 23.00
N GLY A 182 -5.78 14.84 22.68
CA GLY A 182 -5.87 15.90 23.67
C GLY A 182 -7.26 15.97 24.30
N ASN A 183 -7.32 16.31 25.59
CA ASN A 183 -8.59 16.46 26.29
C ASN A 183 -9.30 17.77 25.90
N THR A 184 -10.60 17.87 26.17
CA THR A 184 -11.26 19.19 26.24
C THR A 184 -10.90 19.92 27.54
N GLY A 185 -11.25 21.20 27.64
CA GLY A 185 -11.02 21.99 28.85
C GLY A 185 -11.81 21.47 30.06
N LEU A 186 -11.23 21.57 31.26
CA LEU A 186 -11.76 21.00 32.50
C LEU A 186 -13.23 21.37 32.78
N VAL A 187 -13.62 22.62 32.52
CA VAL A 187 -14.97 23.19 32.77
C VAL A 187 -15.66 23.63 31.47
N SER A 188 -15.30 22.99 30.35
CA SER A 188 -15.80 23.40 29.03
C SER A 188 -17.32 23.34 28.95
N LEU A 189 -17.95 24.37 28.35
CA LEU A 189 -19.39 24.39 28.09
C LEU A 189 -19.76 23.34 27.03
N SER A 190 -18.89 23.18 26.03
CA SER A 190 -19.03 22.23 24.93
C SER A 190 -17.67 21.94 24.30
N GLY A 191 -17.40 20.68 23.95
CA GLY A 191 -16.22 20.35 23.14
C GLY A 191 -16.12 18.88 22.82
N ARG A 192 -15.30 18.55 21.82
CA ARG A 192 -14.91 17.18 21.47
C ARG A 192 -13.43 16.99 21.75
N ALA A 193 -13.08 15.96 22.49
CA ALA A 193 -11.70 15.62 22.73
C ALA A 193 -11.06 15.01 21.47
N GLY A 194 -9.74 15.11 21.37
CA GLY A 194 -9.00 14.67 20.21
C GLY A 194 -8.96 13.15 20.10
N ALA A 195 -8.96 12.64 18.87
CA ALA A 195 -8.73 11.22 18.64
C ALA A 195 -7.27 10.85 18.96
N GLY A 196 -7.05 9.60 19.39
CA GLY A 196 -5.72 9.02 19.46
C GLY A 196 -5.13 8.77 18.07
N GLY A 197 -3.81 8.79 17.98
CA GLY A 197 -3.08 8.50 16.76
C GLY A 197 -3.02 7.00 16.47
N TYR A 198 -2.95 6.62 15.20
CA TYR A 198 -2.75 5.22 14.82
C TYR A 198 -1.37 4.71 15.23
N GLY A 199 -1.27 3.42 15.55
CA GLY A 199 0.00 2.73 15.66
C GLY A 199 0.69 2.60 14.30
N GLY A 200 2.02 2.54 14.32
CA GLY A 200 2.83 2.33 13.12
C GLY A 200 2.82 0.88 12.66
N VAL A 201 2.98 0.64 11.36
CA VAL A 201 3.17 -0.70 10.81
C VAL A 201 4.52 -1.27 11.22
N GLY A 202 4.67 -2.60 11.28
CA GLY A 202 5.94 -3.22 11.62
C GLY A 202 5.97 -4.72 11.45
N THR A 203 7.08 -5.35 11.83
CA THR A 203 7.15 -6.80 12.07
C THR A 203 6.06 -7.17 13.07
N ASN A 204 6.07 -6.53 14.24
CA ASN A 204 4.87 -6.37 15.06
C ASN A 204 4.32 -4.96 14.88
N GLY A 205 3.00 -4.84 14.84
CA GLY A 205 2.33 -3.55 14.77
C GLY A 205 2.50 -2.75 16.06
N GLY A 206 2.57 -1.43 15.96
CA GLY A 206 2.55 -0.54 17.12
C GLY A 206 1.13 -0.33 17.65
N ASP A 207 0.97 -0.10 18.95
CA ASP A 207 -0.36 0.17 19.51
C ASP A 207 -0.90 1.54 19.07
N GLY A 208 -2.22 1.64 18.94
CA GLY A 208 -2.92 2.90 18.79
C GLY A 208 -2.86 3.74 20.09
N GLY A 209 -2.92 5.06 19.95
CA GLY A 209 -3.01 5.97 21.08
C GLY A 209 -4.44 6.08 21.60
N ASP A 210 -4.60 6.35 22.89
CA ASP A 210 -5.92 6.58 23.47
C ASP A 210 -6.54 7.89 22.97
N GLY A 211 -7.86 7.93 22.87
CA GLY A 211 -8.62 9.16 22.70
C GLY A 211 -8.53 10.06 23.93
N GLY A 212 -8.65 11.37 23.73
CA GLY A 212 -8.69 12.31 24.85
C GLY A 212 -10.03 12.30 25.58
N ASP A 213 -10.04 12.73 26.83
CA ASP A 213 -11.25 12.81 27.65
C ASP A 213 -11.98 14.14 27.50
N GLY A 214 -13.30 14.08 27.68
CA GLY A 214 -14.12 15.23 28.02
C GLY A 214 -13.75 15.77 29.40
N GLY A 215 -13.73 17.10 29.55
CA GLY A 215 -13.41 17.75 30.82
C GLY A 215 -14.32 17.27 31.95
N ARG A 216 -13.73 16.93 33.10
CA ARG A 216 -14.42 16.33 34.26
C ARG A 216 -15.53 17.19 34.86
N LEU A 217 -15.60 18.48 34.55
CA LEU A 217 -16.66 19.39 34.99
C LEU A 217 -17.40 20.04 33.81
N SER A 218 -17.20 19.51 32.60
CA SER A 218 -17.86 20.02 31.40
C SER A 218 -19.38 19.82 31.45
N LEU A 219 -20.10 20.80 30.91
CA LEU A 219 -21.56 20.69 30.76
C LEU A 219 -21.92 19.69 29.65
N PHE A 220 -21.25 19.80 28.50
CA PHE A 220 -21.35 18.84 27.41
C PHE A 220 -19.94 18.53 26.86
N ALA A 221 -19.53 17.26 26.82
CA ALA A 221 -18.30 16.89 26.12
C ALA A 221 -18.35 15.50 25.51
N ILE A 222 -17.75 15.37 24.33
CA ILE A 222 -17.60 14.09 23.62
C ILE A 222 -16.15 13.63 23.76
N GLY A 223 -15.95 12.41 24.25
CA GLY A 223 -14.64 11.76 24.30
C GLY A 223 -14.07 11.52 22.89
N GLY A 224 -12.75 11.53 22.79
CA GLY A 224 -12.02 11.24 21.58
C GLY A 224 -12.05 9.75 21.26
N SER A 225 -12.09 9.38 19.99
CA SER A 225 -11.91 7.97 19.62
C SER A 225 -10.48 7.51 19.86
N GLY A 226 -10.26 6.27 20.25
CA GLY A 226 -8.95 5.63 20.21
C GLY A 226 -8.41 5.53 18.79
N GLY A 227 -7.08 5.53 18.65
CA GLY A 227 -6.40 5.26 17.38
C GLY A 227 -6.37 3.76 17.10
N GLY A 228 -6.39 3.36 15.83
CA GLY A 228 -6.23 1.95 15.48
C GLY A 228 -4.81 1.44 15.73
N GLY A 229 -4.67 0.16 16.02
CA GLY A 229 -3.39 -0.53 16.06
C GLY A 229 -2.74 -0.59 14.68
N GLY A 230 -1.41 -0.60 14.65
CA GLY A 230 -0.64 -0.75 13.42
C GLY A 230 -0.64 -2.20 12.94
N ASP A 231 -0.53 -2.39 11.63
CA ASP A 231 -0.48 -3.72 11.02
C ASP A 231 0.89 -4.39 11.24
N ALA A 232 0.87 -5.69 11.51
CA ALA A 232 2.04 -6.55 11.46
C ALA A 232 2.43 -6.91 10.00
N ALA A 233 3.56 -7.62 9.84
CA ALA A 233 3.96 -8.18 8.56
C ALA A 233 2.81 -9.04 7.97
N ARG A 234 2.62 -9.01 6.65
CA ARG A 234 1.50 -9.74 6.01
C ARG A 234 1.62 -11.27 6.15
N THR A 235 2.84 -11.76 6.08
CA THR A 235 3.24 -13.17 6.24
C THR A 235 4.58 -13.22 6.97
N SER A 236 4.84 -14.31 7.68
CA SER A 236 6.12 -14.50 8.37
C SER A 236 6.44 -15.98 8.54
N THR A 237 7.72 -16.29 8.75
CA THR A 237 8.19 -17.61 9.13
C THR A 237 7.76 -17.99 10.55
N THR A 238 7.53 -17.00 11.40
CA THR A 238 6.96 -17.12 12.75
C THR A 238 5.78 -16.16 12.91
N PRO A 239 4.64 -16.58 13.48
CA PRO A 239 3.49 -15.70 13.68
C PRO A 239 3.90 -14.43 14.44
N VAL A 240 3.50 -13.28 13.91
CA VAL A 240 3.69 -11.96 14.51
C VAL A 240 2.34 -11.30 14.77
N THR A 241 2.32 -10.30 15.66
CA THR A 241 1.07 -9.71 16.14
C THR A 241 0.86 -8.28 15.68
N GLY A 242 -0.38 -7.97 15.28
CA GLY A 242 -0.82 -6.59 15.07
C GLY A 242 -0.81 -5.80 16.37
N GLY A 243 -0.74 -4.47 16.26
CA GLY A 243 -0.83 -3.59 17.42
C GLY A 243 -2.24 -3.54 17.97
N LYS A 244 -2.40 -3.23 19.26
CA LYS A 244 -3.71 -3.05 19.88
C LYS A 244 -4.32 -1.71 19.49
N GLY A 245 -5.64 -1.66 19.39
CA GLY A 245 -6.36 -0.39 19.31
C GLY A 245 -6.29 0.38 20.62
N GLY A 246 -6.23 1.71 20.55
CA GLY A 246 -6.27 2.58 21.73
C GLY A 246 -7.68 2.68 22.33
N GLY A 247 -7.76 3.01 23.61
CA GLY A 247 -9.03 3.23 24.29
C GLY A 247 -9.74 4.50 23.79
N GLY A 248 -11.07 4.49 23.77
CA GLY A 248 -11.87 5.70 23.62
C GLY A 248 -11.84 6.54 24.89
N GLY A 249 -11.77 7.85 24.76
CA GLY A 249 -11.80 8.76 25.90
C GLY A 249 -13.20 8.95 26.48
N ASP A 250 -13.27 9.37 27.74
CA ASP A 250 -14.53 9.53 28.45
C ASP A 250 -15.32 10.77 27.99
N GLY A 251 -16.64 10.72 28.10
CA GLY A 251 -17.53 11.87 27.88
C GLY A 251 -17.60 12.84 29.08
N GLY A 252 -18.34 13.94 28.91
CA GLY A 252 -18.53 14.94 29.97
C GLY A 252 -19.33 14.44 31.19
N LEU A 253 -19.12 15.08 32.35
CA LEU A 253 -19.77 14.70 33.61
C LEU A 253 -21.30 14.85 33.58
N TRP A 254 -21.81 15.92 32.98
CA TRP A 254 -23.24 16.25 32.99
C TRP A 254 -23.98 15.77 31.76
N MET A 255 -23.38 15.95 30.58
CA MET A 255 -23.92 15.51 29.29
C MET A 255 -22.77 15.17 28.34
N GLY A 256 -22.98 14.26 27.38
CA GLY A 256 -21.94 13.93 26.40
C GLY A 256 -21.93 12.47 25.95
N SER A 257 -20.94 12.07 25.17
CA SER A 257 -20.75 10.66 24.81
C SER A 257 -19.29 10.24 24.95
N GLY A 258 -19.04 8.99 25.32
CA GLY A 258 -17.71 8.41 25.26
C GLY A 258 -17.25 8.26 23.81
N GLY A 259 -15.94 8.26 23.60
CA GLY A 259 -15.33 7.99 22.30
C GLY A 259 -15.28 6.49 22.01
N SER A 260 -15.32 6.09 20.74
CA SER A 260 -15.13 4.69 20.38
C SER A 260 -13.69 4.24 20.62
N GLY A 261 -13.48 2.97 20.99
CA GLY A 261 -12.17 2.34 20.94
C GLY A 261 -11.64 2.21 19.51
N GLY A 262 -10.32 2.11 19.37
CA GLY A 262 -9.67 1.86 18.09
C GLY A 262 -9.68 0.39 17.70
N ASP A 263 -9.71 0.09 16.41
CA ASP A 263 -9.58 -1.29 15.93
C ASP A 263 -8.15 -1.82 16.13
N GLY A 264 -8.01 -3.12 16.39
CA GLY A 264 -6.71 -3.80 16.40
C GLY A 264 -6.13 -3.99 15.00
N GLY A 265 -4.81 -3.96 14.89
CA GLY A 265 -4.10 -4.10 13.62
C GLY A 265 -4.10 -5.53 13.07
N TYR A 266 -3.89 -5.66 11.76
CA TYR A 266 -3.69 -6.96 11.12
C TYR A 266 -2.52 -7.73 11.77
N GLY A 267 -2.67 -9.04 11.88
CA GLY A 267 -1.82 -9.91 12.70
C GLY A 267 -2.46 -10.27 14.05
N GLY A 268 -3.76 -10.01 14.24
CA GLY A 268 -4.45 -10.39 15.48
C GLY A 268 -4.31 -9.39 16.63
N GLY A 269 -4.19 -8.09 16.35
CA GLY A 269 -4.20 -7.07 17.40
C GLY A 269 -5.56 -6.96 18.09
N ASP A 270 -5.60 -6.71 19.38
CA ASP A 270 -6.86 -6.55 20.13
C ASP A 270 -7.52 -5.19 19.83
N GLY A 271 -8.84 -5.13 19.80
CA GLY A 271 -9.58 -3.87 19.76
C GLY A 271 -9.52 -3.13 21.09
N GLY A 272 -9.53 -1.80 21.04
CA GLY A 272 -9.55 -0.94 22.22
C GLY A 272 -10.94 -0.80 22.83
N ASP A 273 -11.02 -0.58 24.15
CA ASP A 273 -12.29 -0.33 24.83
C ASP A 273 -12.89 1.03 24.44
N GLY A 274 -14.22 1.13 24.38
CA GLY A 274 -14.94 2.39 24.24
C GLY A 274 -14.99 3.17 25.55
N GLY A 275 -14.97 4.50 25.45
CA GLY A 275 -14.98 5.39 26.60
C GLY A 275 -16.33 5.46 27.30
N ASP A 276 -16.30 5.76 28.58
CA ASP A 276 -17.49 5.83 29.43
C ASP A 276 -18.12 7.24 29.39
N VAL A 277 -19.38 7.32 29.81
CA VAL A 277 -20.02 8.53 30.33
C VAL A 277 -20.27 8.31 31.81
N GLY A 278 -19.95 9.31 32.64
CA GLY A 278 -20.14 9.22 34.09
C GLY A 278 -21.55 8.75 34.47
N ARG A 279 -21.65 7.80 35.41
CA ARG A 279 -22.92 7.15 35.83
C ARG A 279 -24.01 8.12 36.31
N LEU A 280 -23.62 9.34 36.73
CA LEU A 280 -24.50 10.40 37.21
C LEU A 280 -24.80 11.47 36.15
N SER A 281 -24.31 11.30 34.92
CA SER A 281 -24.62 12.18 33.79
C SER A 281 -26.12 12.15 33.49
N ILE A 282 -26.67 13.29 33.08
CA ILE A 282 -28.08 13.45 32.73
C ILE A 282 -28.36 12.83 31.35
N LEU A 283 -27.44 12.99 30.40
CA LEU A 283 -27.61 12.50 29.03
C LEU A 283 -26.28 12.01 28.47
N GLY A 284 -26.22 10.77 28.01
CA GLY A 284 -25.06 10.34 27.27
C GLY A 284 -24.94 8.87 26.91
N ALA A 285 -24.27 8.61 25.79
CA ALA A 285 -23.99 7.25 25.32
C ALA A 285 -22.52 6.89 25.54
N GLY A 286 -22.24 5.68 25.99
CA GLY A 286 -20.87 5.19 26.00
C GLY A 286 -20.38 4.87 24.59
N GLY A 287 -19.06 4.89 24.40
CA GLY A 287 -18.43 4.61 23.11
C GLY A 287 -18.45 3.13 22.76
N SER A 288 -18.49 2.80 21.47
CA SER A 288 -18.33 1.41 21.05
C SER A 288 -16.89 0.92 21.23
N GLY A 289 -16.71 -0.35 21.57
CA GLY A 289 -15.39 -0.98 21.52
C GLY A 289 -14.91 -1.16 20.07
N GLY A 290 -13.60 -1.19 19.89
CA GLY A 290 -12.96 -1.43 18.60
C GLY A 290 -12.94 -2.90 18.24
N ARG A 291 -12.87 -3.22 16.94
CA ARG A 291 -12.79 -4.60 16.48
C ARG A 291 -11.40 -5.20 16.68
N GLY A 292 -11.33 -6.51 16.91
CA GLY A 292 -10.08 -7.25 16.84
C GLY A 292 -9.57 -7.37 15.40
N GLY A 293 -8.25 -7.33 15.26
CA GLY A 293 -7.57 -7.47 13.98
C GLY A 293 -7.59 -8.90 13.46
N VAL A 294 -7.63 -9.05 12.14
CA VAL A 294 -7.52 -10.38 11.49
C VAL A 294 -6.13 -10.95 11.73
N GLY A 295 -6.03 -12.26 11.96
CA GLY A 295 -4.77 -12.97 12.16
C GLY A 295 -3.89 -12.98 10.91
N GLN A 296 -2.58 -13.11 11.12
CA GLN A 296 -1.60 -13.11 10.04
C GLN A 296 -1.76 -14.33 9.12
N ASN A 297 -1.68 -14.16 7.80
CA ASN A 297 -1.58 -15.29 6.89
C ASN A 297 -0.22 -16.01 7.05
N GLY A 298 -0.25 -17.33 6.96
CA GLY A 298 0.94 -18.16 6.91
C GLY A 298 1.74 -17.91 5.62
N LEU A 299 3.06 -17.90 5.75
CA LEU A 299 3.96 -17.87 4.60
C LEU A 299 3.80 -19.15 3.76
N TYR A 300 3.71 -19.01 2.44
CA TYR A 300 3.68 -20.15 1.52
C TYR A 300 5.01 -20.94 1.57
N GLY A 301 4.96 -22.19 1.13
CA GLY A 301 6.12 -23.04 0.94
C GLY A 301 6.89 -22.71 -0.34
N ILE A 302 8.20 -22.91 -0.30
CA ILE A 302 9.09 -22.70 -1.45
C ILE A 302 8.97 -23.89 -2.39
N ASN A 303 8.85 -23.66 -3.70
CA ASN A 303 8.82 -24.75 -4.67
C ASN A 303 10.19 -25.45 -4.71
N GLY A 304 10.19 -26.76 -4.93
CA GLY A 304 11.42 -27.51 -5.08
C GLY A 304 12.13 -27.15 -6.39
N SER A 305 13.44 -27.42 -6.43
CA SER A 305 14.27 -27.17 -7.60
C SER A 305 15.06 -28.39 -8.04
N ILE A 306 15.30 -28.49 -9.35
CA ILE A 306 16.25 -29.43 -9.95
C ILE A 306 17.62 -28.80 -10.24
N ARG A 307 17.72 -27.45 -10.18
CA ARG A 307 18.97 -26.70 -10.38
C ARG A 307 19.11 -25.55 -9.41
N ASN A 308 20.30 -25.37 -8.88
CA ASN A 308 20.65 -24.20 -8.10
C ASN A 308 20.77 -22.96 -9.02
N PRO A 309 20.77 -21.75 -8.45
CA PRO A 309 20.92 -20.50 -9.21
C PRO A 309 22.19 -20.40 -10.07
N ASP A 310 23.24 -21.13 -9.73
CA ASP A 310 24.48 -21.23 -10.50
C ASP A 310 24.43 -22.27 -11.65
N GLY A 311 23.26 -22.88 -11.86
CA GLY A 311 23.03 -23.90 -12.88
C GLY A 311 23.45 -25.31 -12.48
N THR A 312 24.06 -25.50 -11.30
CA THR A 312 24.43 -26.82 -10.76
C THR A 312 23.20 -27.63 -10.36
N PRO A 313 23.27 -28.98 -10.32
CA PRO A 313 22.15 -29.79 -9.86
C PRO A 313 21.74 -29.46 -8.42
N SER A 314 20.44 -29.33 -8.18
CA SER A 314 19.89 -29.08 -6.83
C SER A 314 19.62 -30.39 -6.08
N ASP A 315 19.79 -30.35 -4.76
CA ASP A 315 19.47 -31.41 -3.80
C ASP A 315 18.11 -31.20 -3.09
N THR A 316 17.37 -30.15 -3.46
CA THR A 316 16.06 -29.80 -2.88
C THR A 316 14.91 -29.91 -3.89
N PRO A 317 14.66 -31.09 -4.50
CA PRO A 317 13.59 -31.24 -5.49
C PRO A 317 12.19 -31.12 -4.88
N ASN A 318 12.05 -31.27 -3.56
CA ASN A 318 10.76 -31.24 -2.88
C ASN A 318 10.36 -29.81 -2.51
N GLY A 319 9.08 -29.49 -2.67
CA GLY A 319 8.51 -28.26 -2.14
C GLY A 319 8.42 -28.29 -0.62
N THR A 320 8.58 -27.13 0.02
CA THR A 320 8.51 -27.04 1.49
C THR A 320 7.07 -26.86 1.97
N ASP A 321 6.81 -27.19 3.23
CA ASP A 321 5.51 -26.93 3.85
C ASP A 321 5.21 -25.43 3.98
N GLY A 322 3.95 -25.07 3.80
CA GLY A 322 3.42 -23.76 4.15
C GLY A 322 3.34 -23.58 5.67
N LYS A 323 3.45 -22.33 6.12
CA LYS A 323 3.42 -21.96 7.55
C LYS A 323 1.98 -21.79 8.04
N PRO A 324 1.72 -21.98 9.34
CA PRO A 324 0.38 -21.75 9.89
C PRO A 324 0.01 -20.26 9.87
N GLY A 325 -1.30 -19.99 9.79
CA GLY A 325 -1.85 -18.65 10.02
C GLY A 325 -1.87 -18.29 11.52
N GLY A 326 -1.76 -17.01 11.82
CA GLY A 326 -1.88 -16.45 13.16
C GLY A 326 -3.34 -16.33 13.62
N ALA A 327 -3.54 -16.24 14.93
CA ALA A 327 -4.87 -16.08 15.52
C ALA A 327 -5.44 -14.67 15.28
N GLY A 328 -6.77 -14.55 15.26
CA GLY A 328 -7.45 -13.25 15.30
C GLY A 328 -7.43 -12.62 16.70
N GLY A 329 -7.46 -11.29 16.77
CA GLY A 329 -7.44 -10.53 18.02
C GLY A 329 -8.81 -10.45 18.69
N SER A 330 -8.86 -10.11 19.99
CA SER A 330 -10.14 -9.92 20.68
C SER A 330 -10.80 -8.59 20.32
N GLY A 331 -12.11 -8.50 20.50
CA GLY A 331 -12.83 -7.23 20.38
C GLY A 331 -12.78 -6.43 21.68
N GLY A 332 -12.76 -5.10 21.59
CA GLY A 332 -12.77 -4.22 22.75
C GLY A 332 -14.17 -4.06 23.35
N ASN A 333 -14.26 -3.77 24.65
CA ASN A 333 -15.54 -3.59 25.34
C ASN A 333 -16.19 -2.25 24.98
N GLY A 334 -17.52 -2.20 24.96
CA GLY A 334 -18.28 -0.96 24.87
C GLY A 334 -18.30 -0.21 26.19
N GLY A 335 -18.19 1.11 26.13
CA GLY A 335 -18.24 1.98 27.29
C GLY A 335 -19.65 2.18 27.84
N ASN A 336 -19.76 2.48 29.12
CA ASN A 336 -21.00 2.75 29.83
C ASN A 336 -21.62 4.10 29.43
N GLY A 337 -22.93 4.16 29.28
CA GLY A 337 -23.72 5.38 29.11
C GLY A 337 -24.32 5.91 30.43
N SER A 338 -25.00 7.05 30.33
CA SER A 338 -25.77 7.64 31.44
C SER A 338 -26.83 6.67 31.98
N TRP A 339 -27.09 6.75 33.29
CA TRP A 339 -28.20 6.03 33.91
C TRP A 339 -29.53 6.80 33.84
N PHE A 340 -29.56 8.07 33.42
CA PHE A 340 -30.79 8.84 33.32
C PHE A 340 -31.34 8.87 31.89
N ILE A 341 -30.56 9.30 30.91
CA ILE A 341 -30.92 9.17 29.49
C ILE A 341 -29.65 8.72 28.79
N GLY A 342 -29.39 7.41 28.76
CA GLY A 342 -28.16 6.91 28.17
C GLY A 342 -28.24 5.52 27.59
N ARG A 343 -27.41 5.30 26.58
CA ARG A 343 -27.21 3.99 25.95
C ARG A 343 -25.77 3.52 26.19
N GLY A 344 -25.60 2.25 26.55
CA GLY A 344 -24.26 1.65 26.56
C GLY A 344 -23.71 1.52 25.14
N GLY A 345 -22.39 1.61 25.01
CA GLY A 345 -21.69 1.36 23.75
C GLY A 345 -21.73 -0.11 23.36
N ASP A 346 -21.69 -0.38 22.06
CA ASP A 346 -21.62 -1.75 21.54
C ASP A 346 -20.18 -2.28 21.71
N GLY A 347 -20.00 -3.52 22.15
CA GLY A 347 -18.70 -4.20 22.15
C GLY A 347 -18.24 -4.49 20.72
N GLY A 348 -16.93 -4.49 20.50
CA GLY A 348 -16.33 -4.73 19.19
C GLY A 348 -16.26 -6.21 18.84
N ASP A 349 -16.42 -6.54 17.57
CA ASP A 349 -16.27 -7.91 17.07
C ASP A 349 -14.80 -8.34 17.15
N SER A 350 -14.52 -9.61 17.44
CA SER A 350 -13.17 -10.14 17.39
C SER A 350 -12.74 -10.50 15.96
N GLY A 351 -11.43 -10.59 15.73
CA GLY A 351 -10.86 -10.80 14.41
C GLY A 351 -10.93 -12.26 13.94
N ALA A 352 -11.03 -12.47 12.64
CA ALA A 352 -10.89 -13.81 12.06
C ALA A 352 -9.44 -14.32 12.16
N GLY A 353 -9.25 -15.64 12.18
CA GLY A 353 -7.92 -16.26 12.07
C GLY A 353 -7.33 -16.10 10.67
N GLY A 354 -6.00 -16.03 10.58
CA GLY A 354 -5.29 -15.91 9.30
C GLY A 354 -5.31 -17.22 8.51
N LYS A 355 -5.25 -17.13 7.18
CA LYS A 355 -5.16 -18.32 6.32
C LYS A 355 -3.82 -19.02 6.54
N GLY A 356 -3.78 -20.35 6.51
CA GLY A 356 -2.53 -21.09 6.40
C GLY A 356 -1.85 -20.87 5.04
N GLY A 357 -0.51 -20.87 5.02
CA GLY A 357 0.26 -20.75 3.79
C GLY A 357 0.13 -21.99 2.92
N ASP A 358 0.07 -21.83 1.61
CA ASP A 358 0.02 -22.96 0.69
C ASP A 358 1.39 -23.68 0.65
N GLY A 359 1.42 -24.99 0.43
CA GLY A 359 2.66 -25.76 0.30
C GLY A 359 3.34 -25.54 -1.05
N GLY A 360 4.67 -25.60 -1.07
CA GLY A 360 5.45 -25.46 -2.30
C GLY A 360 5.26 -26.67 -3.21
N SER A 361 5.25 -26.45 -4.53
CA SER A 361 5.20 -27.54 -5.51
C SER A 361 6.56 -28.23 -5.63
N GLY A 362 6.57 -29.53 -5.89
CA GLY A 362 7.78 -30.29 -6.20
C GLY A 362 8.30 -29.99 -7.61
N ALA A 363 9.60 -30.17 -7.80
CA ALA A 363 10.30 -29.82 -9.03
C ALA A 363 10.00 -30.80 -10.17
N ASN A 364 9.76 -30.27 -11.38
CA ASN A 364 9.59 -31.06 -12.59
C ASN A 364 10.93 -31.45 -13.22
N GLN A 365 11.10 -32.72 -13.57
CA GLN A 365 12.26 -33.22 -14.32
C GLN A 365 11.98 -33.13 -15.84
N ILE A 366 12.25 -31.95 -16.42
CA ILE A 366 11.80 -31.60 -17.79
C ILE A 366 12.75 -32.15 -18.88
N ASN A 367 13.98 -32.52 -18.54
CA ASN A 367 14.98 -32.99 -19.50
C ASN A 367 14.99 -34.53 -19.60
N ILE A 368 15.09 -35.03 -20.84
CA ILE A 368 15.31 -36.45 -21.12
C ILE A 368 16.73 -36.82 -20.65
N LYS A 369 16.88 -37.99 -20.00
CA LYS A 369 18.20 -38.54 -19.63
C LYS A 369 19.14 -38.60 -20.84
N ASP A 370 20.39 -38.13 -20.69
CA ASP A 370 21.44 -38.10 -21.73
C ASP A 370 22.85 -38.44 -21.18
N SER A 371 22.94 -39.27 -20.13
CA SER A 371 24.20 -39.66 -19.48
C SER A 371 24.05 -40.96 -18.68
N ASP A 372 25.14 -41.57 -18.19
CA ASP A 372 25.14 -42.76 -17.31
C ASP A 372 24.44 -42.58 -15.93
N ASP A 373 23.80 -41.43 -15.68
CA ASP A 373 23.17 -41.11 -14.39
C ASP A 373 21.81 -41.83 -14.19
N PRO A 374 21.41 -42.20 -12.97
CA PRO A 374 20.10 -42.81 -12.74
C PRO A 374 18.95 -41.84 -13.07
N VAL A 375 17.86 -42.38 -13.63
CA VAL A 375 16.64 -41.63 -13.96
C VAL A 375 16.05 -41.02 -12.69
N LYS A 376 15.79 -39.71 -12.70
CA LYS A 376 15.41 -38.96 -11.49
C LYS A 376 13.90 -38.89 -11.28
N PRO A 377 13.40 -39.05 -10.03
CA PRO A 377 12.01 -38.79 -9.71
C PRO A 377 11.71 -37.28 -9.72
N GLY A 378 10.44 -36.95 -9.91
CA GLY A 378 9.90 -35.63 -9.64
C GLY A 378 9.85 -35.36 -8.14
N GLY A 379 9.91 -34.09 -7.75
CA GLY A 379 9.88 -33.70 -6.35
C GLY A 379 8.52 -33.89 -5.69
N ASP A 380 8.49 -34.20 -4.40
CA ASP A 380 7.25 -34.20 -3.61
C ASP A 380 6.80 -32.74 -3.33
N GLY A 381 5.50 -32.47 -3.36
CA GLY A 381 4.90 -31.21 -2.94
C GLY A 381 4.82 -31.09 -1.42
N GLY A 382 4.97 -29.87 -0.92
CA GLY A 382 4.87 -29.56 0.52
C GLY A 382 3.43 -29.50 1.01
N ASN A 383 3.22 -29.73 2.30
CA ASN A 383 1.89 -29.62 2.91
C ASN A 383 1.45 -28.17 3.06
N GLY A 384 0.15 -27.92 3.01
CA GLY A 384 -0.43 -26.64 3.38
C GLY A 384 -0.38 -26.40 4.89
N GLY A 385 -0.17 -25.14 5.28
CA GLY A 385 -0.18 -24.72 6.68
C GLY A 385 -1.59 -24.72 7.28
N ALA A 386 -1.71 -24.89 8.59
CA ALA A 386 -2.99 -24.79 9.27
C ALA A 386 -3.52 -23.34 9.28
N GLY A 387 -4.83 -23.16 9.21
CA GLY A 387 -5.48 -21.87 9.46
C GLY A 387 -5.40 -21.47 10.93
N GLY A 388 -5.30 -20.17 11.18
CA GLY A 388 -5.28 -19.61 12.53
C GLY A 388 -6.65 -19.69 13.21
N ALA A 389 -6.67 -19.72 14.54
CA ALA A 389 -7.93 -19.67 15.28
C ALA A 389 -8.58 -18.29 15.16
N GLY A 390 -9.92 -18.25 15.14
CA GLY A 390 -10.66 -17.01 15.30
C GLY A 390 -10.48 -16.40 16.69
N GLY A 391 -10.62 -15.08 16.79
CA GLY A 391 -10.58 -14.36 18.07
C GLY A 391 -11.64 -14.89 19.02
N GLN A 392 -11.22 -15.31 20.22
CA GLN A 392 -12.05 -16.09 21.14
C GLN A 392 -13.15 -15.26 21.79
N GLU A 393 -12.94 -13.95 21.97
CA GLU A 393 -13.81 -13.09 22.76
C GLU A 393 -14.12 -11.80 21.98
N GLY A 394 -15.37 -11.66 21.55
CA GLY A 394 -15.91 -10.35 21.19
C GLY A 394 -16.15 -9.51 22.46
N GLY A 395 -16.17 -8.20 22.32
CA GLY A 395 -16.25 -7.28 23.46
C GLY A 395 -17.61 -7.29 24.16
N ASP A 396 -17.58 -7.04 25.47
CA ASP A 396 -18.78 -6.85 26.29
C ASP A 396 -19.45 -5.50 25.95
N PRO A 397 -20.79 -5.37 26.04
CA PRO A 397 -21.48 -4.11 25.86
C PRO A 397 -21.33 -3.24 27.09
N GLY A 398 -21.37 -1.94 26.84
CA GLY A 398 -21.57 -0.97 27.88
C GLY A 398 -22.95 -1.04 28.51
N SER A 399 -23.05 -0.58 29.76
CA SER A 399 -24.32 -0.41 30.45
C SER A 399 -24.90 0.99 30.27
N GLY A 400 -26.21 1.11 30.05
CA GLY A 400 -26.91 2.41 29.97
C GLY A 400 -28.35 2.28 30.47
N ARG A 401 -28.99 3.39 30.86
CA ARG A 401 -30.39 3.35 31.32
C ARG A 401 -31.20 4.60 30.95
N TYR A 402 -32.52 4.42 30.89
CA TYR A 402 -33.51 5.48 30.97
C TYR A 402 -34.10 5.55 32.38
N PHE A 403 -34.12 6.76 32.95
CA PHE A 403 -34.65 7.13 34.26
C PHE A 403 -34.18 6.24 35.41
N PHE A 404 -32.93 5.77 35.40
CA PHE A 404 -32.25 4.88 36.38
C PHE A 404 -32.70 3.43 36.42
N PHE A 405 -33.85 3.08 35.86
CA PHE A 405 -34.43 1.74 36.02
C PHE A 405 -34.65 0.96 34.73
N THR A 406 -34.79 1.63 33.57
CA THR A 406 -35.00 0.93 32.28
C THR A 406 -33.65 0.71 31.59
N PRO A 407 -33.15 -0.54 31.45
CA PRO A 407 -31.87 -0.80 30.79
C PRO A 407 -31.89 -0.39 29.31
N SER A 408 -30.77 0.13 28.84
CA SER A 408 -30.49 0.52 27.46
C SER A 408 -29.03 0.20 27.13
N ASN A 409 -28.63 -1.04 27.35
CA ASN A 409 -27.26 -1.50 27.14
C ASN A 409 -26.90 -1.54 25.65
N GLY A 410 -25.59 -1.62 25.38
CA GLY A 410 -25.09 -1.88 24.04
C GLY A 410 -25.32 -3.33 23.59
N ARG A 411 -24.85 -3.62 22.38
CA ARG A 411 -24.76 -4.95 21.79
C ARG A 411 -23.39 -5.55 22.07
N TRP A 412 -23.32 -6.86 22.07
CA TRP A 412 -22.07 -7.60 22.26
C TRP A 412 -21.35 -7.77 20.93
N GLY A 413 -20.03 -7.83 20.98
CA GLY A 413 -19.20 -8.15 19.83
C GLY A 413 -19.27 -9.63 19.47
N ALA A 414 -19.30 -9.95 18.18
CA ALA A 414 -19.25 -11.32 17.66
C ALA A 414 -17.84 -11.92 17.78
N SER A 415 -17.79 -13.25 17.85
CA SER A 415 -16.52 -13.98 17.87
C SER A 415 -16.04 -14.30 16.45
N GLY A 416 -14.72 -14.39 16.28
CA GLY A 416 -14.06 -14.45 14.99
C GLY A 416 -14.14 -15.84 14.37
N ALA A 417 -14.27 -15.90 13.04
CA ALA A 417 -14.17 -17.17 12.31
C ALA A 417 -12.73 -17.70 12.30
N GLY A 418 -12.57 -19.02 12.24
CA GLY A 418 -11.29 -19.65 12.01
C GLY A 418 -10.76 -19.39 10.59
N GLY A 419 -9.45 -19.27 10.44
CA GLY A 419 -8.79 -19.12 9.14
C GLY A 419 -8.84 -20.40 8.33
N ALA A 420 -8.85 -20.30 7.00
CA ALA A 420 -8.78 -21.49 6.15
C ALA A 420 -7.37 -22.12 6.17
N GLY A 421 -7.29 -23.43 6.01
CA GLY A 421 -6.03 -24.13 5.78
C GLY A 421 -5.42 -23.80 4.41
N GLY A 422 -4.10 -23.85 4.31
CA GLY A 422 -3.37 -23.71 3.05
C GLY A 422 -3.54 -24.94 2.16
N ALA A 423 -3.49 -24.77 0.85
CA ALA A 423 -3.49 -25.89 -0.09
C ALA A 423 -2.15 -26.64 -0.02
N GLY A 424 -2.16 -27.94 -0.29
CA GLY A 424 -0.93 -28.72 -0.50
C GLY A 424 -0.33 -28.44 -1.88
N GLY A 425 1.00 -28.45 -1.96
CA GLY A 425 1.74 -28.25 -3.21
C GLY A 425 1.62 -29.44 -4.15
N ALA A 426 1.66 -29.20 -5.45
CA ALA A 426 1.63 -30.27 -6.44
C ALA A 426 2.95 -31.07 -6.45
N GLY A 427 2.88 -32.37 -6.72
CA GLY A 427 4.06 -33.19 -6.98
C GLY A 427 4.63 -32.91 -8.38
N GLY A 428 5.95 -32.97 -8.49
CA GLY A 428 6.68 -32.71 -9.72
C GLY A 428 6.68 -33.88 -10.71
N LEU A 429 6.88 -33.57 -11.99
CA LEU A 429 6.99 -34.56 -13.06
C LEU A 429 8.29 -35.38 -12.95
N GLY A 430 8.18 -36.70 -13.14
CA GLY A 430 9.33 -37.61 -13.21
C GLY A 430 10.07 -37.54 -14.54
N GLN A 431 11.38 -37.86 -14.52
CA GLN A 431 12.25 -37.69 -15.68
C GLN A 431 11.95 -38.72 -16.79
N GLY A 432 11.85 -38.28 -18.04
CA GLY A 432 11.84 -39.21 -19.18
C GLY A 432 13.24 -39.77 -19.49
N THR A 433 13.32 -40.97 -20.06
CA THR A 433 14.58 -41.53 -20.56
C THR A 433 14.47 -41.96 -22.02
N ALA A 434 15.52 -41.71 -22.79
CA ALA A 434 15.68 -42.18 -24.17
C ALA A 434 16.68 -43.33 -24.30
N ASP A 435 17.30 -43.77 -23.19
CA ASP A 435 18.35 -44.79 -23.20
C ASP A 435 17.90 -46.10 -23.85
N ASP A 436 18.88 -46.73 -24.49
CA ASP A 436 18.81 -48.09 -25.03
C ASP A 436 19.32 -49.14 -24.04
N GLU A 437 19.67 -48.77 -22.82
CA GLU A 437 19.97 -49.73 -21.77
C GLU A 437 18.73 -50.53 -21.37
N PHE A 438 18.93 -51.85 -21.31
CA PHE A 438 17.89 -52.86 -21.10
C PHE A 438 17.07 -52.58 -19.83
N TYR A 439 15.75 -52.34 -19.96
CA TYR A 439 14.79 -52.08 -18.88
C TYR A 439 14.87 -50.73 -18.13
N THR A 440 15.43 -49.67 -18.72
CA THR A 440 15.38 -48.35 -18.09
C THR A 440 13.93 -47.82 -17.95
N SER A 441 13.50 -47.62 -16.70
CA SER A 441 12.19 -47.05 -16.37
C SER A 441 12.25 -45.52 -16.34
N GLY A 442 11.20 -44.86 -16.82
CA GLY A 442 11.00 -43.44 -16.56
C GLY A 442 10.98 -43.13 -15.06
N GLY A 443 11.32 -41.90 -14.69
CA GLY A 443 11.34 -41.45 -13.31
C GLY A 443 9.93 -41.37 -12.73
N ASN A 444 9.77 -41.67 -11.45
CA ASN A 444 8.46 -41.57 -10.79
C ASN A 444 8.03 -40.10 -10.66
N GLY A 445 6.73 -39.84 -10.78
CA GLY A 445 6.16 -38.56 -10.41
C GLY A 445 6.18 -38.37 -8.89
N GLY A 446 6.37 -37.13 -8.44
CA GLY A 446 6.37 -36.79 -7.03
C GLY A 446 4.97 -36.81 -6.42
N ARG A 447 4.88 -36.99 -5.10
CA ARG A 447 3.62 -36.97 -4.35
C ARG A 447 3.09 -35.55 -4.19
N GLY A 448 1.77 -35.37 -4.23
CA GLY A 448 1.15 -34.11 -3.83
C GLY A 448 1.17 -33.94 -2.32
N GLY A 449 1.31 -32.71 -1.83
CA GLY A 449 1.26 -32.39 -0.41
C GLY A 449 -0.17 -32.38 0.14
N ASN A 450 -0.34 -32.63 1.44
CA ASN A 450 -1.67 -32.59 2.06
C ASN A 450 -2.15 -31.15 2.26
N GLY A 451 -3.46 -30.93 2.19
CA GLY A 451 -4.06 -29.67 2.57
C GLY A 451 -3.97 -29.42 4.08
N GLY A 452 -3.77 -28.16 4.47
CA GLY A 452 -3.71 -27.75 5.86
C GLY A 452 -5.08 -27.80 6.53
N ALA A 453 -5.12 -28.02 7.85
CA ALA A 453 -6.36 -27.97 8.60
C ALA A 453 -6.93 -26.54 8.67
N GLY A 454 -8.25 -26.40 8.65
CA GLY A 454 -8.91 -25.13 8.99
C GLY A 454 -8.76 -24.80 10.47
N GLY A 455 -8.70 -23.51 10.80
CA GLY A 455 -8.64 -23.03 12.17
C GLY A 455 -10.00 -23.12 12.87
N ALA A 456 -10.00 -23.26 14.20
CA ALA A 456 -11.23 -23.26 14.99
C ALA A 456 -11.87 -21.86 15.03
N GLY A 457 -13.21 -21.82 15.06
CA GLY A 457 -13.96 -20.59 15.33
C GLY A 457 -13.86 -20.16 16.81
N GLY A 458 -13.98 -18.85 17.07
CA GLY A 458 -14.02 -18.31 18.43
C GLY A 458 -15.34 -18.62 19.14
N ALA A 459 -15.29 -18.92 20.44
CA ALA A 459 -16.49 -19.25 21.23
C ALA A 459 -17.46 -18.07 21.35
N ALA A 460 -18.76 -18.34 21.41
CA ALA A 460 -19.81 -17.34 21.65
C ALA A 460 -19.66 -16.69 23.02
N THR A 461 -20.03 -15.41 23.10
CA THR A 461 -20.27 -14.73 24.38
C THR A 461 -21.73 -14.92 24.82
N ASN A 462 -22.11 -14.37 25.97
CA ASN A 462 -23.44 -14.49 26.56
C ASN A 462 -24.58 -13.85 25.74
N THR A 463 -24.45 -13.62 24.42
CA THR A 463 -25.37 -12.76 23.61
C THR A 463 -24.86 -12.50 22.18
N ALA A 464 -23.59 -12.76 21.85
CA ALA A 464 -23.07 -12.71 20.47
C ALA A 464 -22.81 -14.11 19.91
N PHE A 465 -22.80 -14.22 18.59
CA PHE A 465 -22.64 -15.50 17.90
C PHE A 465 -21.20 -16.00 17.95
N ALA A 466 -21.05 -17.32 18.06
CA ALA A 466 -19.77 -17.98 17.88
C ALA A 466 -19.28 -17.84 16.43
N GLY A 467 -17.96 -17.87 16.25
CA GLY A 467 -17.34 -17.89 14.94
C GLY A 467 -17.43 -19.27 14.29
N ASN A 468 -17.55 -19.30 12.96
CA ASN A 468 -17.48 -20.56 12.21
C ASN A 468 -16.05 -21.10 12.16
N GLY A 469 -15.91 -22.41 12.03
CA GLY A 469 -14.63 -23.05 11.73
C GLY A 469 -14.16 -22.74 10.31
N GLY A 470 -12.85 -22.64 10.12
CA GLY A 470 -12.25 -22.39 8.82
C GLY A 470 -12.30 -23.63 7.91
N ALA A 471 -12.35 -23.44 6.60
CA ALA A 471 -12.28 -24.57 5.67
C ALA A 471 -10.90 -25.23 5.69
N GLY A 472 -10.85 -26.55 5.50
CA GLY A 472 -9.61 -27.27 5.24
C GLY A 472 -9.06 -26.96 3.85
N GLY A 473 -7.73 -26.93 3.72
CA GLY A 473 -7.05 -26.71 2.45
C GLY A 473 -7.19 -27.89 1.49
N ALA A 474 -7.13 -27.65 0.19
CA ALA A 474 -7.14 -28.73 -0.80
C ALA A 474 -5.82 -29.51 -0.79
N GLY A 475 -5.87 -30.81 -1.07
CA GLY A 475 -4.68 -31.63 -1.31
C GLY A 475 -4.05 -31.33 -2.67
N GLY A 476 -2.72 -31.41 -2.73
CA GLY A 476 -1.95 -31.20 -3.95
C GLY A 476 -2.10 -32.34 -4.95
N ALA A 477 -2.04 -32.03 -6.25
CA ALA A 477 -2.05 -33.05 -7.29
C ALA A 477 -0.78 -33.91 -7.25
N GLY A 478 -0.88 -35.18 -7.61
CA GLY A 478 0.29 -36.03 -7.83
C GLY A 478 1.00 -35.68 -9.15
N GLY A 479 2.33 -35.76 -9.17
CA GLY A 479 3.12 -35.55 -10.37
C GLY A 479 3.00 -36.71 -11.36
N SER A 480 3.14 -36.44 -12.66
CA SER A 480 3.11 -37.52 -13.66
C SER A 480 4.45 -38.25 -13.73
N GLY A 481 4.42 -39.54 -14.01
CA GLY A 481 5.63 -40.34 -14.26
C GLY A 481 6.26 -40.01 -15.61
N GLY A 482 7.59 -40.10 -15.68
CA GLY A 482 8.35 -39.91 -16.92
C GLY A 482 8.16 -41.06 -17.91
N PHE A 483 8.47 -40.84 -19.19
CA PHE A 483 8.38 -41.90 -20.20
C PHE A 483 9.62 -42.82 -20.22
N GLY A 484 9.44 -44.08 -20.63
CA GLY A 484 10.51 -45.09 -20.73
C GLY A 484 11.19 -45.14 -22.11
N GLY A 485 12.46 -45.59 -22.12
CA GLY A 485 13.36 -45.60 -23.29
C GLY A 485 13.15 -46.75 -24.28
N ARG A 486 14.02 -46.83 -25.31
CA ARG A 486 13.94 -47.79 -26.43
C ARG A 486 15.27 -48.52 -26.63
N THR A 487 15.26 -49.85 -26.48
CA THR A 487 16.39 -50.69 -26.88
C THR A 487 16.09 -51.46 -28.17
N VAL A 488 17.01 -51.41 -29.15
CA VAL A 488 17.01 -52.32 -30.32
C VAL A 488 18.22 -53.24 -30.23
N VAL A 489 18.02 -54.53 -29.94
CA VAL A 489 19.09 -55.53 -29.94
C VAL A 489 18.97 -56.41 -31.19
N GLY A 490 19.84 -56.18 -32.18
CA GLY A 490 19.87 -56.95 -33.43
C GLY A 490 18.62 -56.74 -34.31
N THR A 491 18.37 -57.67 -35.25
CA THR A 491 17.24 -57.58 -36.19
C THR A 491 15.90 -58.11 -35.65
N ASP A 492 15.90 -58.85 -34.52
CA ASP A 492 14.72 -59.62 -34.08
C ASP A 492 14.22 -59.36 -32.65
N TYR A 493 14.97 -58.65 -31.76
CA TYR A 493 14.52 -58.41 -30.39
C TYR A 493 14.40 -56.92 -30.05
N ARG A 494 13.16 -56.49 -29.76
CA ARG A 494 12.82 -55.16 -29.27
C ARG A 494 12.46 -55.25 -27.79
N TYR A 495 13.23 -54.59 -26.92
CA TYR A 495 12.89 -54.43 -25.51
C TYR A 495 12.38 -53.00 -25.28
N TYR A 496 11.28 -52.89 -24.55
CA TYR A 496 10.55 -51.63 -24.37
C TYR A 496 10.68 -51.17 -22.90
N GLY A 497 11.23 -49.97 -22.69
CA GLY A 497 11.31 -49.36 -21.35
C GLY A 497 9.92 -49.13 -20.73
N VAL A 498 9.87 -49.16 -19.41
CA VAL A 498 8.63 -48.98 -18.63
C VAL A 498 8.45 -47.49 -18.31
N GLY A 499 7.22 -46.99 -18.39
CA GLY A 499 6.92 -45.65 -17.87
C GLY A 499 7.17 -45.55 -16.36
N GLY A 500 7.51 -44.35 -15.87
CA GLY A 500 7.62 -44.09 -14.44
C GLY A 500 6.27 -44.14 -13.74
N VAL A 501 6.29 -44.52 -12.45
CA VAL A 501 5.07 -44.58 -11.64
C VAL A 501 4.54 -43.17 -11.40
N ALA A 502 3.22 -43.00 -11.49
CA ALA A 502 2.58 -41.74 -11.15
C ALA A 502 2.72 -41.39 -9.66
N GLY A 503 2.80 -40.10 -9.38
CA GLY A 503 2.68 -39.56 -8.04
C GLY A 503 1.28 -39.75 -7.46
N VAL A 504 1.22 -40.11 -6.19
CA VAL A 504 -0.02 -40.12 -5.40
C VAL A 504 -0.38 -38.69 -5.03
N ALA A 505 -1.67 -38.34 -5.10
CA ALA A 505 -2.13 -37.03 -4.67
C ALA A 505 -2.18 -36.88 -3.15
N GLY A 506 -2.13 -35.63 -2.68
CA GLY A 506 -2.30 -35.31 -1.28
C GLY A 506 -3.77 -35.32 -0.86
N ASN A 507 -4.01 -35.59 0.42
CA ASN A 507 -5.34 -35.56 1.00
C ASN A 507 -5.78 -34.13 1.29
N GLY A 508 -7.10 -33.90 1.27
CA GLY A 508 -7.68 -32.64 1.73
C GLY A 508 -7.52 -32.46 3.23
N GLY A 509 -7.34 -31.20 3.65
CA GLY A 509 -7.24 -30.85 5.07
C GLY A 509 -8.58 -30.95 5.79
N ARG A 510 -8.55 -31.27 7.09
CA ARG A 510 -9.76 -31.26 7.92
C ARG A 510 -10.30 -29.83 8.08
N GLY A 511 -11.62 -29.65 8.02
CA GLY A 511 -12.27 -28.39 8.38
C GLY A 511 -12.12 -28.08 9.88
N GLY A 512 -11.94 -26.81 10.22
CA GLY A 512 -11.84 -26.38 11.61
C GLY A 512 -13.17 -26.53 12.34
N ASP A 513 -13.11 -26.82 13.64
CA ASP A 513 -14.33 -26.92 14.43
C ASP A 513 -14.97 -25.53 14.63
N GLY A 514 -16.30 -25.49 14.70
CA GLY A 514 -17.05 -24.28 15.01
C GLY A 514 -16.77 -23.80 16.44
N GLY A 515 -16.94 -22.51 16.70
CA GLY A 515 -16.83 -21.95 18.04
C GLY A 515 -17.98 -22.42 18.94
N ALA A 516 -17.67 -22.69 20.21
CA ALA A 516 -18.67 -23.16 21.17
C ALA A 516 -19.83 -22.16 21.35
N GLY A 517 -21.08 -22.63 21.43
CA GLY A 517 -22.25 -21.80 21.73
C GLY A 517 -22.29 -21.31 23.17
N SER A 518 -23.31 -20.53 23.51
CA SER A 518 -23.55 -20.06 24.89
C SER A 518 -24.98 -20.32 25.33
N SER A 519 -25.28 -20.08 26.61
CA SER A 519 -26.64 -20.25 27.15
C SER A 519 -27.71 -19.38 26.47
N VAL A 520 -27.32 -18.42 25.60
CA VAL A 520 -28.25 -17.60 24.82
C VAL A 520 -27.92 -17.38 23.34
N SER A 521 -26.77 -17.89 22.85
CA SER A 521 -26.35 -17.79 21.43
C SER A 521 -26.07 -19.18 20.85
N VAL A 522 -26.29 -19.33 19.54
CA VAL A 522 -26.02 -20.59 18.82
C VAL A 522 -24.50 -20.78 18.61
N SER A 523 -24.07 -22.04 18.48
CA SER A 523 -22.70 -22.40 18.13
C SER A 523 -22.33 -22.04 16.70
N GLY A 524 -21.03 -21.98 16.45
CA GLY A 524 -20.48 -21.79 15.12
C GLY A 524 -20.59 -23.07 14.31
N ILE A 525 -20.79 -22.91 13.00
CA ILE A 525 -20.82 -24.02 12.04
C ILE A 525 -19.38 -24.54 11.87
N GLY A 526 -19.23 -25.86 11.79
CA GLY A 526 -17.95 -26.48 11.47
C GLY A 526 -17.50 -26.15 10.04
N GLY A 527 -16.20 -25.96 9.86
CA GLY A 527 -15.61 -25.67 8.55
C GLY A 527 -15.70 -26.86 7.61
N THR A 528 -15.82 -26.62 6.30
CA THR A 528 -15.83 -27.71 5.32
C THR A 528 -14.46 -28.36 5.22
N GLY A 529 -14.42 -29.69 5.05
CA GLY A 529 -13.19 -30.40 4.72
C GLY A 529 -12.69 -30.03 3.32
N GLY A 530 -11.38 -29.99 3.15
CA GLY A 530 -10.73 -29.69 1.88
C GLY A 530 -10.89 -30.84 0.87
N ALA A 531 -10.91 -30.52 -0.42
CA ALA A 531 -10.93 -31.56 -1.45
C ALA A 531 -9.59 -32.30 -1.53
N GLY A 532 -9.62 -33.59 -1.81
CA GLY A 532 -8.41 -34.37 -2.11
C GLY A 532 -7.83 -34.02 -3.48
N GLY A 533 -6.52 -34.14 -3.63
CA GLY A 533 -5.84 -33.82 -4.88
C GLY A 533 -6.08 -34.87 -5.97
N THR A 534 -5.88 -34.48 -7.23
CA THR A 534 -5.97 -35.41 -8.37
C THR A 534 -4.68 -36.21 -8.51
N GLY A 535 -4.77 -37.52 -8.70
CA GLY A 535 -3.59 -38.38 -8.89
C GLY A 535 -2.82 -38.03 -10.17
N GLY A 536 -1.50 -38.25 -10.18
CA GLY A 536 -0.66 -37.98 -11.35
C GLY A 536 -0.88 -38.97 -12.49
N ALA A 537 -0.53 -38.62 -13.73
CA ALA A 537 -0.61 -39.57 -14.84
C ALA A 537 0.56 -40.57 -14.81
N GLY A 538 0.30 -41.84 -15.12
CA GLY A 538 1.35 -42.84 -15.26
C GLY A 538 2.22 -42.56 -16.49
N GLY A 539 3.52 -42.79 -16.38
CA GLY A 539 4.46 -42.60 -17.50
C GLY A 539 4.14 -43.50 -18.69
N LYS A 540 4.37 -42.98 -19.91
CA LYS A 540 4.21 -43.77 -21.15
C LYS A 540 5.44 -44.66 -21.37
N GLY A 541 5.24 -45.95 -21.67
CA GLY A 541 6.30 -46.80 -22.23
C GLY A 541 6.47 -46.58 -23.74
N TYR A 542 7.59 -47.02 -24.33
CA TYR A 542 7.82 -46.87 -25.77
C TYR A 542 6.73 -47.56 -26.60
N SER A 543 6.19 -46.87 -27.62
CA SER A 543 5.09 -47.34 -28.50
C SER A 543 3.78 -47.74 -27.80
N GLY A 544 3.63 -47.45 -26.51
CA GLY A 544 2.41 -47.76 -25.77
C GLY A 544 2.26 -49.24 -25.39
N VAL A 545 3.34 -49.96 -25.09
CA VAL A 545 3.23 -51.37 -24.63
C VAL A 545 3.49 -51.58 -23.14
N ASN A 546 4.23 -50.68 -22.47
CA ASN A 546 4.61 -50.81 -21.04
C ASN A 546 4.38 -49.49 -20.24
N GLY A 547 3.14 -49.00 -20.22
CA GLY A 547 2.78 -47.80 -19.44
C GLY A 547 2.61 -48.12 -17.95
N ALA A 548 2.93 -47.18 -17.07
CA ALA A 548 2.67 -47.31 -15.65
C ALA A 548 1.20 -47.00 -15.28
N ASP A 549 0.78 -47.47 -14.12
CA ASP A 549 -0.53 -47.15 -13.56
C ASP A 549 -0.64 -45.65 -13.21
N GLY A 550 -1.86 -45.12 -13.29
CA GLY A 550 -2.17 -43.77 -12.82
C GLY A 550 -2.06 -43.67 -11.29
N GLY A 551 -1.85 -42.46 -10.78
CA GLY A 551 -1.81 -42.17 -9.36
C GLY A 551 -3.21 -42.18 -8.76
N THR A 552 -3.33 -42.67 -7.52
CA THR A 552 -4.59 -42.59 -6.77
C THR A 552 -4.93 -41.14 -6.46
N GLY A 553 -6.21 -40.80 -6.52
CA GLY A 553 -6.69 -39.52 -6.01
C GLY A 553 -6.59 -39.49 -4.48
N GLY A 554 -6.38 -38.30 -3.92
CA GLY A 554 -6.28 -38.11 -2.48
C GLY A 554 -7.67 -38.13 -1.85
N ASP A 555 -7.76 -38.52 -0.58
CA ASP A 555 -9.03 -38.52 0.15
C ASP A 555 -9.45 -37.07 0.44
N GLY A 556 -10.76 -36.82 0.46
CA GLY A 556 -11.31 -35.57 0.95
C GLY A 556 -11.13 -35.45 2.46
N GLY A 557 -10.84 -34.25 2.94
CA GLY A 557 -10.71 -33.99 4.37
C GLY A 557 -12.07 -34.08 5.08
N ASP A 558 -12.07 -34.46 6.36
CA ASP A 558 -13.29 -34.44 7.16
C ASP A 558 -13.76 -33.00 7.41
N GLY A 559 -15.07 -32.80 7.53
CA GLY A 559 -15.66 -31.54 8.00
C GLY A 559 -15.37 -31.33 9.49
N GLY A 560 -15.24 -30.07 9.89
CA GLY A 560 -15.15 -29.70 11.30
C GLY A 560 -16.47 -29.93 12.01
N ALA A 561 -16.41 -30.22 13.31
CA ALA A 561 -17.62 -30.37 14.12
C ALA A 561 -18.31 -29.02 14.35
N ASP A 562 -19.62 -29.04 14.64
CA ASP A 562 -20.29 -27.92 15.31
C ASP A 562 -19.60 -27.61 16.64
N GLY A 563 -19.64 -26.35 17.07
CA GLY A 563 -18.98 -25.93 18.32
C GLY A 563 -19.60 -26.47 19.62
N GLY A 564 -20.80 -27.07 19.58
CA GLY A 564 -21.48 -27.64 20.75
C GLY A 564 -22.45 -26.67 21.47
N ALA A 565 -23.10 -27.14 22.54
CA ALA A 565 -24.39 -26.62 23.07
C ALA A 565 -24.60 -25.08 23.14
N GLY A 566 -25.75 -24.63 22.62
CA GLY A 566 -26.32 -23.26 22.71
C GLY A 566 -27.87 -23.23 22.71
N ARG A 567 -28.51 -22.05 22.86
CA ARG A 567 -29.95 -21.86 23.22
C ARG A 567 -31.01 -22.21 22.15
N GLU A 568 -30.70 -22.13 20.86
CA GLU A 568 -31.65 -22.33 19.76
C GLU A 568 -30.90 -22.97 18.57
N THR A 569 -31.51 -23.89 17.81
CA THR A 569 -30.91 -24.63 16.66
C THR A 569 -29.42 -24.95 16.75
N GLY A 570 -29.05 -26.17 17.16
CA GLY A 570 -27.65 -26.57 17.10
C GLY A 570 -27.10 -26.43 15.67
N GLY A 571 -25.88 -25.89 15.58
CA GLY A 571 -25.24 -25.56 14.31
C GLY A 571 -24.92 -26.80 13.50
N TYR A 572 -24.62 -26.65 12.22
CA TYR A 572 -24.25 -27.78 11.39
C TYR A 572 -22.76 -28.07 11.53
N GLY A 573 -22.38 -29.34 11.54
CA GLY A 573 -21.01 -29.71 11.24
C GLY A 573 -20.71 -29.37 9.78
N GLY A 574 -19.44 -29.14 9.48
CA GLY A 574 -19.00 -28.88 8.12
C GLY A 574 -19.21 -30.10 7.23
N SER A 575 -19.46 -29.89 5.95
CA SER A 575 -19.43 -30.99 4.98
C SER A 575 -18.02 -31.53 4.82
N GLY A 576 -17.88 -32.85 4.67
CA GLY A 576 -16.62 -33.45 4.25
C GLY A 576 -16.22 -33.01 2.84
N GLY A 577 -14.93 -32.99 2.58
CA GLY A 577 -14.36 -32.66 1.28
C GLY A 577 -14.58 -33.77 0.26
N GLN A 578 -14.62 -33.40 -1.02
CA GLN A 578 -14.70 -34.39 -2.09
C GLN A 578 -13.37 -35.13 -2.22
N GLY A 579 -13.44 -36.43 -2.50
CA GLY A 579 -12.26 -37.21 -2.88
C GLY A 579 -11.73 -36.79 -4.25
N GLY A 580 -10.41 -36.78 -4.37
CA GLY A 580 -9.72 -36.45 -5.61
C GLY A 580 -9.90 -37.53 -6.67
N GLN A 581 -9.84 -37.14 -7.94
CA GLN A 581 -9.93 -38.09 -9.04
C GLN A 581 -8.61 -38.87 -9.18
N GLY A 582 -8.70 -40.19 -9.28
CA GLY A 582 -7.58 -41.01 -9.75
C GLY A 582 -7.40 -40.83 -11.25
N SER A 583 -6.16 -40.76 -11.72
CA SER A 583 -5.90 -40.50 -13.15
C SER A 583 -6.14 -41.73 -14.02
N VAL A 584 -6.40 -41.48 -15.32
CA VAL A 584 -6.64 -42.52 -16.33
C VAL A 584 -5.60 -42.40 -17.45
N ARG A 585 -5.07 -43.58 -17.83
CA ARG A 585 -4.26 -43.96 -18.99
C ARG A 585 -4.01 -42.92 -20.10
N ASP A 586 -2.74 -42.84 -20.46
CA ASP A 586 -2.30 -42.52 -21.82
C ASP A 586 -2.05 -43.79 -22.69
N ASN A 587 -2.31 -45.01 -22.19
CA ASN A 587 -1.96 -46.26 -22.90
C ASN A 587 -2.70 -47.57 -22.46
N PRO A 588 -3.08 -48.52 -23.36
CA PRO A 588 -3.76 -49.81 -23.07
C PRO A 588 -3.26 -50.73 -21.94
N ALA A 589 -1.99 -50.71 -21.52
CA ALA A 589 -1.41 -51.71 -20.61
C ALA A 589 -1.50 -51.40 -19.10
N GLY A 590 -1.89 -50.18 -18.69
CA GLY A 590 -2.03 -49.78 -17.28
C GLY A 590 -3.46 -49.88 -16.73
N SER A 591 -3.60 -50.01 -15.40
CA SER A 591 -4.87 -50.03 -14.67
C SER A 591 -5.28 -48.63 -14.19
N ARG A 592 -6.60 -48.37 -14.08
CA ARG A 592 -7.15 -47.08 -13.60
C ARG A 592 -6.98 -47.01 -12.09
N ALA A 593 -6.38 -45.93 -11.60
CA ALA A 593 -6.24 -45.70 -10.17
C ALA A 593 -7.59 -45.43 -9.51
N ARG A 594 -7.72 -45.77 -8.23
CA ARG A 594 -8.92 -45.45 -7.44
C ARG A 594 -9.01 -43.93 -7.24
N ASN A 595 -10.24 -43.40 -7.27
CA ASN A 595 -10.53 -42.08 -6.72
C ASN A 595 -10.35 -42.14 -5.21
N GLY A 596 -10.02 -41.00 -4.60
CA GLY A 596 -10.03 -40.87 -3.15
C GLY A 596 -11.45 -40.93 -2.59
N ASP A 597 -11.55 -41.30 -1.33
CA ASP A 597 -12.83 -41.33 -0.62
C ASP A 597 -13.30 -39.91 -0.28
N ILE A 598 -14.62 -39.72 -0.16
CA ILE A 598 -15.21 -38.46 0.31
C ILE A 598 -15.01 -38.39 1.83
N GLY A 599 -14.59 -37.23 2.34
CA GLY A 599 -14.44 -37.00 3.77
C GLY A 599 -15.76 -37.10 4.52
N SER A 600 -15.69 -37.41 5.81
CA SER A 600 -16.88 -37.47 6.66
C SER A 600 -17.41 -36.06 6.94
N ALA A 601 -18.74 -35.91 7.02
CA ALA A 601 -19.32 -34.67 7.54
C ALA A 601 -19.04 -34.55 9.04
N GLY A 602 -18.85 -33.32 9.53
CA GLY A 602 -18.76 -33.05 10.96
C GLY A 602 -20.11 -33.23 11.65
N ASP A 603 -20.07 -33.38 12.97
CA ASP A 603 -21.26 -33.59 13.78
C ASP A 603 -22.17 -32.35 13.80
N ASN A 604 -23.47 -32.53 13.55
CA ASN A 604 -24.52 -31.50 13.63
C ASN A 604 -25.09 -31.34 15.05
N GLY A 605 -25.64 -30.16 15.33
CA GLY A 605 -26.49 -29.84 16.48
C GLY A 605 -28.02 -29.85 16.17
N ILE A 606 -28.87 -29.65 17.19
CA ILE A 606 -30.32 -29.96 17.17
C ILE A 606 -31.23 -28.73 16.86
N PRO A 607 -32.02 -28.69 15.76
CA PRO A 607 -32.85 -27.51 15.33
C PRO A 607 -34.18 -27.20 16.07
N ALA A 608 -34.60 -25.92 16.14
CA ALA A 608 -35.99 -25.42 16.39
C ALA A 608 -36.35 -24.18 15.52
N PRO A 609 -37.62 -23.95 15.09
CA PRO A 609 -37.96 -23.03 13.98
C PRO A 609 -38.27 -21.55 14.36
N PRO A 610 -37.95 -20.54 13.51
CA PRO A 610 -38.11 -19.10 13.80
C PRO A 610 -39.39 -18.43 13.23
N THR A 611 -39.77 -17.26 13.78
CA THR A 611 -40.82 -16.37 13.23
C THR A 611 -40.33 -14.90 13.09
N PRO A 612 -40.61 -14.18 11.98
CA PRO A 612 -40.06 -12.84 11.69
C PRO A 612 -41.03 -11.63 11.69
N GLY A 613 -40.49 -10.41 11.92
CA GLY A 613 -40.93 -9.18 11.19
C GLY A 613 -41.11 -7.87 11.98
N ALA A 614 -40.49 -6.77 11.52
CA ALA A 614 -41.11 -5.44 11.21
C ALA A 614 -40.09 -4.32 10.88
N THR A 615 -40.39 -3.52 9.85
CA THR A 615 -39.58 -2.48 9.17
C THR A 615 -39.89 -1.02 9.57
N SER A 616 -38.97 -0.11 9.22
CA SER A 616 -38.86 1.34 9.46
C SER A 616 -39.73 2.25 8.57
N VAL A 617 -39.84 3.54 8.94
CA VAL A 617 -40.25 4.66 8.05
C VAL A 617 -39.60 5.99 8.45
N ALA A 618 -39.23 6.78 7.43
CA ALA A 618 -38.53 8.07 7.47
C ALA A 618 -39.40 9.23 6.93
N SER A 619 -39.01 10.50 7.16
CA SER A 619 -39.58 11.67 6.44
C SER A 619 -38.59 12.84 6.26
N LYS A 620 -38.77 13.60 5.16
CA LYS A 620 -37.81 14.43 4.37
C LYS A 620 -38.01 15.97 4.50
N ALA A 621 -36.91 16.73 4.23
CA ALA A 621 -36.71 17.98 3.43
C ALA A 621 -37.52 19.30 3.72
N THR A 622 -37.19 20.58 3.38
CA THR A 622 -36.32 21.32 2.39
C THR A 622 -36.37 22.86 2.72
N ALA A 623 -35.30 23.68 2.60
CA ALA A 623 -34.85 24.61 1.51
C ALA A 623 -35.22 26.12 1.61
N ALA A 624 -34.40 26.98 0.97
CA ALA A 624 -34.06 28.40 1.23
C ALA A 624 -34.75 29.49 0.37
N GLN A 625 -34.60 30.79 0.72
CA GLN A 625 -34.20 31.94 -0.17
C GLN A 625 -34.28 33.36 0.47
N LEU A 626 -33.36 34.27 0.06
CA LEU A 626 -33.27 35.76 0.24
C LEU A 626 -33.71 36.48 -1.09
N PRO A 627 -33.54 37.81 -1.43
CA PRO A 627 -32.88 39.02 -0.82
C PRO A 627 -33.49 40.46 -1.14
N SER A 628 -32.75 41.54 -0.74
CA SER A 628 -32.63 42.94 -1.30
C SER A 628 -33.74 44.00 -0.97
N PRO A 629 -33.58 45.36 -1.06
CA PRO A 629 -32.78 46.19 -2.03
C PRO A 629 -32.23 47.62 -1.65
N GLN A 630 -31.19 48.03 -2.40
CA GLN A 630 -30.82 49.36 -2.98
C GLN A 630 -31.25 50.71 -2.35
N SER A 631 -30.30 51.50 -1.81
CA SER A 631 -30.21 52.98 -2.02
C SER A 631 -28.92 53.69 -1.50
N THR A 632 -27.77 53.00 -1.39
CA THR A 632 -26.46 53.62 -1.01
C THR A 632 -25.51 53.71 -2.22
N TRP A 633 -26.08 53.89 -3.41
CA TRP A 633 -25.56 53.35 -4.66
C TRP A 633 -24.51 54.25 -5.38
N ASN A 634 -24.57 55.58 -5.34
CA ASN A 634 -23.81 56.37 -6.35
C ASN A 634 -22.44 56.96 -5.96
N ASN A 635 -21.93 56.75 -4.74
CA ASN A 635 -20.52 57.04 -4.39
C ASN A 635 -19.70 55.75 -4.09
N PHE A 636 -20.40 54.61 -4.19
CA PHE A 636 -19.96 53.23 -4.00
C PHE A 636 -19.59 52.59 -5.34
N ILE A 637 -20.23 52.99 -6.46
CA ILE A 637 -20.05 52.40 -7.81
C ILE A 637 -18.60 52.38 -8.32
N GLY A 638 -17.79 53.41 -8.09
CA GLY A 638 -16.38 53.39 -8.53
C GLY A 638 -15.51 52.35 -7.80
N ARG A 639 -15.86 52.04 -6.54
CA ARG A 639 -15.15 51.06 -5.68
C ARG A 639 -15.80 49.67 -5.76
N LEU A 640 -17.10 49.63 -6.02
CA LEU A 640 -17.85 48.45 -6.43
C LEU A 640 -17.40 47.91 -7.79
N ASN A 641 -16.97 48.75 -8.72
CA ASN A 641 -16.54 48.26 -10.04
C ASN A 641 -15.28 47.40 -9.95
N TYR A 642 -14.31 47.74 -9.10
CA TYR A 642 -13.18 46.83 -8.84
C TYR A 642 -13.61 45.62 -7.99
N ILE A 643 -14.34 45.83 -6.89
CA ILE A 643 -14.73 44.73 -5.99
C ILE A 643 -15.68 43.74 -6.69
N PHE A 644 -16.68 44.22 -7.44
CA PHE A 644 -17.78 43.44 -7.98
C PHE A 644 -17.87 43.37 -9.51
N PHE A 645 -17.03 44.09 -10.28
CA PHE A 645 -17.06 44.05 -11.76
C PHE A 645 -15.65 44.10 -12.38
N ASN A 646 -14.63 43.62 -11.67
CA ASN A 646 -13.26 43.56 -12.19
C ASN A 646 -13.21 42.76 -13.49
N THR A 647 -12.38 43.17 -14.43
CA THR A 647 -12.12 42.42 -15.67
C THR A 647 -10.66 41.96 -15.64
N SER A 648 -10.45 40.66 -15.76
CA SER A 648 -9.11 40.06 -15.69
C SER A 648 -8.23 40.60 -16.83
N PRO A 649 -6.91 40.70 -16.64
CA PRO A 649 -6.02 41.14 -17.71
C PRO A 649 -6.07 40.14 -18.88
N ALA A 650 -5.67 40.59 -20.07
CA ALA A 650 -5.53 39.71 -21.24
C ALA A 650 -4.05 39.55 -21.58
N VAL A 651 -3.63 38.33 -21.89
CA VAL A 651 -2.25 38.01 -22.30
C VAL A 651 -2.28 37.53 -23.74
N LEU A 652 -1.56 38.23 -24.62
CA LEU A 652 -1.25 37.77 -25.97
C LEU A 652 0.22 37.35 -26.02
N THR A 653 0.48 36.19 -26.61
CA THR A 653 1.84 35.68 -26.79
C THR A 653 2.13 35.39 -28.25
N SER A 654 3.37 35.64 -28.65
CA SER A 654 3.92 35.19 -29.92
C SER A 654 5.21 34.43 -29.68
N LEU A 655 5.36 33.29 -30.35
CA LEU A 655 6.50 32.39 -30.22
C LEU A 655 7.32 32.41 -31.50
N SER A 656 8.65 32.39 -31.37
CA SER A 656 9.55 32.15 -32.51
C SER A 656 9.61 30.64 -32.87
N ALA A 657 10.10 30.32 -34.07
CA ALA A 657 10.21 28.94 -34.54
C ALA A 657 11.35 28.12 -33.87
N GLY A 658 12.24 28.78 -33.10
CA GLY A 658 13.34 28.12 -32.41
C GLY A 658 14.54 27.75 -33.29
N ASP A 659 15.11 28.70 -34.05
CA ASP A 659 16.22 28.45 -34.98
C ASP A 659 17.61 28.58 -34.31
N GLY A 660 18.46 27.55 -34.40
CA GLY A 660 19.86 27.55 -33.92
C GLY A 660 20.32 26.26 -33.20
N PRO A 661 21.60 26.16 -32.75
CA PRO A 661 22.20 24.91 -32.21
C PRO A 661 21.54 24.32 -30.96
N ASN A 662 20.67 25.07 -30.28
CA ASN A 662 19.93 24.64 -29.07
C ASN A 662 18.43 24.97 -29.13
N LYS A 663 17.92 25.29 -30.32
CA LYS A 663 16.52 25.66 -30.61
C LYS A 663 15.86 26.60 -29.57
N PRO A 664 16.46 27.76 -29.22
CA PRO A 664 15.88 28.67 -28.25
C PRO A 664 14.60 29.32 -28.80
N ILE A 665 13.49 29.21 -28.06
CA ILE A 665 12.20 29.80 -28.46
C ILE A 665 12.02 31.11 -27.69
N SER A 666 11.98 32.22 -28.43
CA SER A 666 11.65 33.52 -27.85
C SER A 666 10.14 33.63 -27.70
N VAL A 667 9.70 34.04 -26.52
CA VAL A 667 8.30 34.22 -26.15
C VAL A 667 8.09 35.69 -25.80
N ASP A 668 7.49 36.41 -26.73
CA ASP A 668 7.05 37.77 -26.52
C ASP A 668 5.69 37.77 -25.85
N VAL A 669 5.59 38.48 -24.73
CA VAL A 669 4.40 38.50 -23.88
C VAL A 669 3.89 39.94 -23.80
N ASN A 670 2.70 40.16 -24.36
CA ASN A 670 2.00 41.43 -24.29
C ASN A 670 0.77 41.27 -23.38
N ALA A 671 0.88 41.77 -22.15
CA ALA A 671 -0.23 41.81 -21.20
C ALA A 671 -0.96 43.16 -21.27
N TYR A 672 -2.28 43.13 -21.33
CA TYR A 672 -3.15 44.31 -21.37
C TYR A 672 -3.99 44.38 -20.10
N SER A 673 -4.04 45.55 -19.46
CA SER A 673 -4.97 45.80 -18.37
C SER A 673 -6.36 46.13 -18.88
N ASN A 674 -7.38 45.44 -18.36
CA ASN A 674 -8.79 45.65 -18.71
C ASN A 674 -9.58 46.36 -17.61
N ASN A 675 -8.92 46.86 -16.56
CA ASN A 675 -9.57 47.48 -15.39
C ASN A 675 -9.00 48.87 -15.01
N GLY A 676 -8.08 49.43 -15.80
CA GLY A 676 -7.50 50.77 -15.59
C GLY A 676 -6.31 50.85 -14.63
N TYR A 677 -5.86 49.73 -14.04
CA TYR A 677 -4.65 49.64 -13.20
C TYR A 677 -3.48 48.99 -13.96
N GLY A 678 -2.23 49.33 -13.65
CA GLY A 678 -1.06 48.76 -14.34
C GLY A 678 -0.99 47.23 -14.23
N VAL A 679 -0.55 46.56 -15.30
CA VAL A 679 -0.43 45.09 -15.35
C VAL A 679 1.03 44.67 -15.22
N THR A 680 1.31 43.70 -14.35
CA THR A 680 2.59 42.98 -14.30
C THR A 680 2.37 41.55 -14.79
N TYR A 681 3.41 40.90 -15.29
CA TYR A 681 3.33 39.49 -15.68
C TYR A 681 4.60 38.77 -15.26
N THR A 682 4.44 37.53 -14.79
CA THR A 682 5.55 36.69 -14.37
C THR A 682 5.29 35.23 -14.72
N VAL A 683 6.36 34.47 -14.92
CA VAL A 683 6.28 33.01 -15.02
C VAL A 683 5.98 32.48 -13.62
N THR A 684 4.76 31.98 -13.42
CA THR A 684 4.31 31.41 -12.14
C THR A 684 4.51 29.91 -12.04
N THR A 685 4.66 29.25 -13.19
CA THR A 685 5.01 27.83 -13.27
C THR A 685 6.05 27.67 -14.35
N GLN A 686 7.25 27.23 -13.95
CA GLN A 686 8.34 26.93 -14.88
C GLN A 686 8.00 25.69 -15.74
N PRO A 687 8.56 25.58 -16.95
CA PRO A 687 8.40 24.40 -17.78
C PRO A 687 9.12 23.17 -17.18
N ARG A 688 8.74 21.97 -17.63
CA ARG A 688 9.22 20.71 -17.04
C ARG A 688 10.48 20.17 -17.72
N TYR A 689 10.73 20.52 -18.98
CA TYR A 689 11.79 19.93 -19.81
C TYR A 689 12.80 20.94 -20.37
N GLY A 690 12.64 22.20 -20.00
CA GLY A 690 13.55 23.29 -20.33
C GLY A 690 13.60 24.32 -19.21
N THR A 691 14.13 25.49 -19.52
CA THR A 691 14.14 26.65 -18.62
C THR A 691 13.56 27.85 -19.34
N VAL A 692 12.84 28.69 -18.60
CA VAL A 692 12.42 30.01 -19.08
C VAL A 692 13.18 31.09 -18.33
N THR A 693 13.97 31.86 -19.06
CA THR A 693 14.71 33.02 -18.52
C THR A 693 14.10 34.32 -19.02
N ARG A 694 14.03 35.33 -18.15
CA ARG A 694 13.57 36.66 -18.53
C ARG A 694 14.74 37.46 -19.09
N GLU A 695 14.56 38.01 -20.27
CA GLU A 695 15.57 38.82 -20.96
C GLU A 695 15.55 40.29 -20.50
N ALA A 696 16.65 41.00 -20.76
CA ALA A 696 16.78 42.42 -20.39
C ALA A 696 15.74 43.33 -21.07
N ASN A 697 15.23 42.91 -22.24
CA ASN A 697 14.19 43.62 -23.00
C ASN A 697 12.75 43.31 -22.53
N GLY A 698 12.57 42.42 -21.53
CA GLY A 698 11.25 42.06 -20.98
C GLY A 698 10.53 40.90 -21.66
N SER A 699 11.10 40.32 -22.72
CA SER A 699 10.68 39.04 -23.31
C SER A 699 11.20 37.84 -22.48
N TYR A 700 10.73 36.64 -22.81
CA TYR A 700 11.22 35.40 -22.21
C TYR A 700 11.89 34.52 -23.27
N THR A 701 12.95 33.82 -22.89
CA THR A 701 13.56 32.78 -23.73
C THR A 701 13.30 31.42 -23.09
N TYR A 702 12.64 30.53 -23.82
CA TYR A 702 12.57 29.11 -23.51
C TYR A 702 13.77 28.39 -24.12
N GLN A 703 14.51 27.66 -23.30
CA GLN A 703 15.58 26.80 -23.74
C GLN A 703 15.31 25.36 -23.31
N VAL A 704 15.18 24.48 -24.30
CA VAL A 704 14.98 23.05 -24.06
C VAL A 704 16.27 22.40 -23.53
N ASN A 705 16.13 21.36 -22.71
CA ASN A 705 17.28 20.55 -22.33
C ASN A 705 18.01 19.99 -23.56
N GLN A 706 19.33 20.01 -23.54
CA GLN A 706 20.17 19.61 -24.68
C GLN A 706 19.86 18.18 -25.19
N ALA A 707 19.55 17.24 -24.30
CA ALA A 707 19.21 15.87 -24.65
C ALA A 707 17.94 15.76 -25.53
N LEU A 708 17.09 16.79 -25.51
CA LEU A 708 15.79 16.82 -26.17
C LEU A 708 15.79 17.64 -27.47
N VAL A 709 16.91 18.27 -27.84
CA VAL A 709 17.02 19.09 -29.05
C VAL A 709 16.89 18.25 -30.32
N LYS A 710 17.51 17.06 -30.34
CA LYS A 710 17.49 16.12 -31.47
C LYS A 710 16.12 15.42 -31.63
N PRO A 711 15.59 14.74 -30.60
CA PRO A 711 14.30 14.08 -30.73
C PRO A 711 13.12 15.06 -30.78
N GLY A 712 13.30 16.27 -30.24
CA GLY A 712 12.22 17.24 -30.10
C GLY A 712 11.40 16.96 -28.84
N MET A 713 10.54 17.90 -28.45
CA MET A 713 9.62 17.76 -27.31
C MET A 713 8.54 18.83 -27.34
N THR A 714 7.36 18.53 -26.78
CA THR A 714 6.39 19.55 -26.37
C THR A 714 6.47 19.77 -24.86
N ASP A 715 6.59 21.03 -24.46
CA ASP A 715 6.68 21.48 -23.07
C ASP A 715 5.68 22.62 -22.84
N SER A 716 5.44 23.00 -21.60
CA SER A 716 4.54 24.10 -21.29
C SER A 716 4.87 24.80 -19.99
N PHE A 717 4.61 26.10 -19.92
CA PHE A 717 4.78 26.89 -18.71
C PHE A 717 3.65 27.89 -18.56
N VAL A 718 3.44 28.39 -17.34
CA VAL A 718 2.32 29.30 -17.05
C VAL A 718 2.85 30.71 -16.81
N ILE A 719 2.31 31.66 -17.56
CA ILE A 719 2.48 33.08 -17.30
C ILE A 719 1.20 33.59 -16.65
N THR A 720 1.35 34.23 -15.49
CA THR A 720 0.24 34.92 -14.82
C THR A 720 0.45 36.42 -14.95
N ALA A 721 -0.53 37.09 -15.54
CA ALA A 721 -0.64 38.54 -15.53
C ALA A 721 -1.52 38.98 -14.36
N GLU A 722 -1.14 40.05 -13.67
CA GLU A 722 -1.82 40.62 -12.51
C GLU A 722 -2.10 42.10 -12.75
N ASN A 723 -3.37 42.53 -12.63
CA ASN A 723 -3.78 43.92 -12.74
C ASN A 723 -4.48 44.46 -11.46
N GLY A 724 -4.29 43.79 -10.32
CA GLY A 724 -4.88 44.17 -9.03
C GLY A 724 -3.95 44.95 -8.09
N ALA A 725 -2.63 44.92 -8.31
CA ALA A 725 -1.64 45.44 -7.38
C ALA A 725 -1.79 46.95 -7.06
N GLY A 726 -2.27 47.75 -8.03
CA GLY A 726 -2.51 49.19 -7.85
C GLY A 726 -3.87 49.55 -7.23
N ALA A 727 -4.76 48.58 -7.03
CA ALA A 727 -6.13 48.76 -6.53
C ALA A 727 -6.32 48.34 -5.05
N ARG A 728 -5.39 47.54 -4.51
CA ARG A 728 -5.44 46.99 -3.14
C ARG A 728 -5.11 48.06 -2.09
N LEU A 729 -5.98 48.21 -1.09
CA LEU A 729 -5.76 49.09 0.07
C LEU A 729 -4.86 48.40 1.12
N PRO A 730 -3.97 49.14 1.82
CA PRO A 730 -3.17 48.57 2.90
C PRO A 730 -3.94 48.48 4.23
N GLY A 731 -3.64 47.47 5.05
CA GLY A 731 -4.22 47.27 6.39
C GLY A 731 -5.65 46.74 6.36
N VAL A 732 -6.39 46.93 7.46
CA VAL A 732 -7.73 46.31 7.71
C VAL A 732 -8.77 46.65 6.63
N LEU A 733 -8.61 47.77 5.92
CA LEU A 733 -9.46 48.16 4.79
C LEU A 733 -9.21 47.34 3.53
N GLY A 734 -7.97 46.84 3.34
CA GLY A 734 -7.60 45.90 2.29
C GLY A 734 -8.20 44.50 2.51
N ASP A 735 -8.24 44.04 3.76
CA ASP A 735 -8.82 42.74 4.10
C ASP A 735 -10.33 42.68 3.82
N VAL A 736 -11.04 43.76 4.14
CA VAL A 736 -12.46 43.91 3.81
C VAL A 736 -12.69 44.00 2.29
N GLN A 737 -11.82 44.71 1.56
CA GLN A 737 -11.86 44.79 0.10
C GLN A 737 -11.61 43.42 -0.56
N ASN A 738 -10.63 42.66 -0.07
CA ASN A 738 -10.30 41.32 -0.54
C ASN A 738 -11.43 40.33 -0.28
N LEU A 739 -12.08 40.41 0.88
CA LEU A 739 -13.22 39.56 1.24
C LEU A 739 -14.40 39.78 0.28
N LEU A 740 -14.74 41.04 0.02
CA LEU A 740 -15.84 41.40 -0.88
C LEU A 740 -15.51 41.07 -2.34
N HIS A 741 -14.25 41.26 -2.76
CA HIS A 741 -13.82 40.97 -4.14
C HIS A 741 -13.79 39.46 -4.41
N SER A 742 -13.28 38.67 -3.46
CA SER A 742 -13.30 37.21 -3.52
C SER A 742 -14.73 36.66 -3.55
N TRP A 743 -15.64 37.24 -2.77
CA TRP A 743 -17.06 36.88 -2.82
C TRP A 743 -17.67 37.19 -4.19
N ALA A 744 -17.37 38.35 -4.77
CA ALA A 744 -17.91 38.75 -6.07
C ALA A 744 -17.40 37.89 -7.24
N VAL A 745 -16.15 37.43 -7.17
CA VAL A 745 -15.60 36.42 -8.09
C VAL A 745 -16.35 35.09 -7.91
N ALA A 746 -16.59 34.66 -6.67
CA ALA A 746 -17.27 33.40 -6.38
C ALA A 746 -18.74 33.35 -6.83
N VAL A 747 -19.43 34.50 -6.90
CA VAL A 747 -20.82 34.60 -7.38
C VAL A 747 -20.94 35.06 -8.84
N GLY A 748 -19.81 35.19 -9.56
CA GLY A 748 -19.77 35.50 -10.99
C GLY A 748 -20.02 36.97 -11.38
N LEU A 749 -19.91 37.90 -10.42
CA LEU A 749 -20.07 39.33 -10.66
C LEU A 749 -18.75 39.99 -11.15
N ALA A 750 -17.60 39.57 -10.61
CA ALA A 750 -16.26 40.06 -10.97
C ALA A 750 -15.38 38.93 -11.55
N GLN A 751 -14.38 39.28 -12.34
CA GLN A 751 -13.29 38.37 -12.73
C GLN A 751 -12.08 38.50 -11.79
N PRO A 752 -11.25 37.46 -11.66
CA PRO A 752 -10.06 37.49 -10.81
C PRO A 752 -9.06 38.60 -11.20
N ASP A 753 -8.29 39.10 -10.22
CA ASP A 753 -7.16 40.05 -10.39
C ASP A 753 -6.03 39.52 -11.29
N THR A 754 -6.04 38.21 -11.54
CA THR A 754 -5.03 37.50 -12.31
C THR A 754 -5.65 36.74 -13.47
N SER A 755 -4.91 36.68 -14.57
CA SER A 755 -5.20 35.77 -15.68
C SER A 755 -3.96 34.89 -15.92
N SER A 756 -4.12 33.58 -15.85
CA SER A 756 -3.04 32.63 -16.16
C SER A 756 -3.23 32.10 -17.58
N THR A 757 -2.17 32.15 -18.38
CA THR A 757 -2.15 31.58 -19.73
C THR A 757 -1.11 30.46 -19.79
N LEU A 758 -1.55 29.28 -20.24
CA LEU A 758 -0.66 28.15 -20.51
C LEU A 758 0.03 28.40 -21.86
N ILE A 759 1.35 28.52 -21.84
CA ILE A 759 2.17 28.66 -23.04
C ILE A 759 2.72 27.28 -23.38
N SER A 760 2.24 26.71 -24.48
CA SER A 760 2.78 25.47 -25.05
C SER A 760 3.89 25.80 -26.03
N VAL A 761 5.06 25.19 -25.84
CA VAL A 761 6.22 25.30 -26.74
C VAL A 761 6.48 23.92 -27.35
N THR A 762 6.73 23.89 -28.66
CA THR A 762 7.06 22.65 -29.37
C THR A 762 8.41 22.81 -30.04
N VAL A 763 9.37 22.00 -29.62
CA VAL A 763 10.66 21.82 -30.28
C VAL A 763 10.51 20.66 -31.23
N THR A 764 10.61 20.90 -32.53
CA THR A 764 10.56 19.84 -33.55
C THR A 764 11.82 18.98 -33.48
N GLY A 765 11.75 17.71 -33.88
CA GLY A 765 12.90 16.80 -33.90
C GLY A 765 12.59 15.54 -34.70
N ASP A 766 13.43 14.52 -34.61
CA ASP A 766 13.23 13.24 -35.31
C ASP A 766 12.24 12.30 -34.61
N GLY A 767 11.78 12.64 -33.40
CA GLY A 767 10.83 11.85 -32.64
C GLY A 767 11.39 10.54 -32.07
N PHE A 768 12.72 10.36 -32.08
CA PHE A 768 13.40 9.15 -31.64
C PHE A 768 14.14 9.35 -30.32
N TYR A 769 13.57 8.83 -29.24
CA TYR A 769 14.07 8.98 -27.87
C TYR A 769 14.79 7.70 -27.42
N GLY A 770 15.96 7.82 -26.77
CA GLY A 770 16.71 6.67 -26.25
C GLY A 770 17.79 6.15 -27.21
N ASN A 771 18.30 4.93 -26.94
CA ASN A 771 19.38 4.33 -27.72
C ASN A 771 19.17 2.81 -27.86
N THR A 772 18.92 2.35 -29.08
CA THR A 772 18.70 0.94 -29.41
C THR A 772 19.92 0.05 -29.18
N ASP A 773 21.13 0.60 -29.10
CA ASP A 773 22.32 -0.18 -28.75
C ASP A 773 22.23 -0.76 -27.32
N ASN A 774 21.37 -0.21 -26.46
CA ASN A 774 21.11 -0.76 -25.14
C ASN A 774 20.39 -2.12 -25.18
N ALA A 775 19.91 -2.57 -26.35
CA ALA A 775 19.40 -3.94 -26.55
C ALA A 775 20.48 -5.03 -26.31
N LYS A 776 21.77 -4.65 -26.27
CA LYS A 776 22.86 -5.57 -25.93
C LYS A 776 22.83 -6.05 -24.47
N TYR A 777 22.22 -5.29 -23.56
CA TYR A 777 22.07 -5.64 -22.14
C TYR A 777 20.91 -6.60 -21.89
N TRP A 778 20.18 -7.02 -22.93
CA TRP A 778 19.10 -7.98 -22.73
C TRP A 778 19.65 -9.31 -22.20
N VAL A 779 19.09 -9.78 -21.08
CA VAL A 779 19.35 -11.09 -20.48
C VAL A 779 18.02 -11.77 -20.19
N LYS A 780 17.92 -13.04 -20.59
CA LYS A 780 16.75 -13.88 -20.30
C LYS A 780 16.70 -14.21 -18.80
N GLN A 781 15.51 -14.10 -18.19
CA GLN A 781 15.30 -14.54 -16.82
C GLN A 781 15.17 -16.07 -16.72
N SER A 782 15.59 -16.61 -15.58
CA SER A 782 15.44 -18.03 -15.23
C SER A 782 14.29 -18.26 -14.24
N TYR A 783 13.83 -17.20 -13.54
CA TYR A 783 12.81 -17.27 -12.47
C TYR A 783 11.70 -16.22 -12.64
N GLY A 784 10.76 -16.13 -11.70
CA GLY A 784 9.72 -15.09 -11.64
C GLY A 784 10.25 -13.71 -11.19
N ASN A 785 11.41 -13.28 -11.67
CA ASN A 785 12.19 -12.14 -11.16
C ASN A 785 12.38 -11.02 -12.20
N CYS A 786 11.43 -10.87 -13.13
CA CYS A 786 11.52 -9.95 -14.27
C CYS A 786 11.96 -8.52 -13.91
N ILE A 787 11.40 -7.93 -12.85
CA ILE A 787 11.76 -6.57 -12.45
C ILE A 787 13.17 -6.47 -11.84
N LEU A 788 13.67 -7.54 -11.22
CA LEU A 788 15.06 -7.61 -10.74
C LEU A 788 16.02 -7.71 -11.92
N MET A 789 15.67 -8.51 -12.94
CA MET A 789 16.42 -8.57 -14.19
C MET A 789 16.41 -7.23 -14.92
N ALA A 790 15.26 -6.54 -14.98
CA ALA A 790 15.21 -5.17 -15.50
C ALA A 790 16.10 -4.20 -14.70
N GLY A 791 16.21 -4.39 -13.38
CA GLY A 791 17.17 -3.71 -12.52
C GLY A 791 18.62 -3.98 -12.92
N ALA A 792 18.99 -5.24 -13.15
CA ALA A 792 20.32 -5.63 -13.60
C ALA A 792 20.67 -4.99 -14.96
N MET A 793 19.77 -5.10 -15.94
CA MET A 793 19.92 -4.51 -17.28
C MET A 793 20.11 -2.98 -17.20
N ALA A 794 19.34 -2.29 -16.34
CA ALA A 794 19.49 -0.85 -16.12
C ALA A 794 20.85 -0.47 -15.51
N VAL A 795 21.38 -1.29 -14.59
CA VAL A 795 22.72 -1.12 -14.02
C VAL A 795 23.79 -1.31 -15.10
N GLY A 796 23.71 -2.38 -15.91
CA GLY A 796 24.61 -2.61 -17.04
C GLY A 796 24.62 -1.45 -18.04
N GLN A 797 23.44 -0.94 -18.39
CA GLN A 797 23.27 0.23 -19.25
C GLN A 797 24.00 1.46 -18.72
N LEU A 798 23.79 1.82 -17.45
CA LEU A 798 24.35 3.05 -16.87
C LEU A 798 25.85 2.95 -16.58
N ARG A 799 26.35 1.72 -16.36
CA ARG A 799 27.78 1.43 -16.20
C ARG A 799 28.49 1.29 -17.55
N GLY A 800 27.75 1.08 -18.63
CA GLY A 800 28.24 1.16 -20.02
C GLY A 800 28.90 -0.12 -20.54
N SER A 801 28.82 -1.24 -19.81
CA SER A 801 29.48 -2.51 -20.16
C SER A 801 28.65 -3.70 -19.66
N VAL A 802 28.53 -4.75 -20.48
CA VAL A 802 27.76 -5.97 -20.16
C VAL A 802 28.47 -6.76 -19.05
N GLU A 803 29.79 -6.63 -18.95
CA GLU A 803 30.60 -7.22 -17.88
C GLU A 803 30.35 -6.57 -16.51
N LEU A 804 29.76 -5.37 -16.48
CA LEU A 804 29.34 -4.65 -15.28
C LEU A 804 27.85 -4.85 -14.98
N GLU A 805 27.14 -5.63 -15.79
CA GLU A 805 25.77 -6.03 -15.51
C GLU A 805 25.76 -7.08 -14.38
N PRO A 806 24.98 -6.88 -13.31
CA PRO A 806 24.83 -7.89 -12.27
C PRO A 806 24.27 -9.18 -12.86
N SER A 807 24.89 -10.32 -12.54
CA SER A 807 24.31 -11.62 -12.93
C SER A 807 22.95 -11.84 -12.25
N GLU A 808 22.11 -12.69 -12.83
CA GLU A 808 20.82 -13.08 -12.23
C GLU A 808 21.01 -13.60 -10.80
N ALA A 809 22.01 -14.45 -10.55
CA ALA A 809 22.32 -14.97 -9.22
C ALA A 809 22.74 -13.85 -8.24
N GLU A 810 23.50 -12.85 -8.71
CA GLU A 810 23.94 -11.73 -7.88
C GLU A 810 22.76 -10.83 -7.47
N ILE A 811 21.94 -10.40 -8.43
CA ILE A 811 20.82 -9.49 -8.16
C ILE A 811 19.74 -10.15 -7.29
N VAL A 812 19.51 -11.45 -7.49
CA VAL A 812 18.62 -12.27 -6.66
C VAL A 812 19.16 -12.38 -5.23
N ASN A 813 20.45 -12.70 -5.05
CA ASN A 813 21.04 -12.79 -3.71
C ASN A 813 21.01 -11.44 -2.97
N TYR A 814 21.18 -10.34 -3.70
CA TYR A 814 20.98 -9.01 -3.14
C TYR A 814 19.53 -8.79 -2.71
N ALA A 815 18.53 -9.20 -3.49
CA ALA A 815 17.13 -9.11 -3.12
C ALA A 815 16.79 -9.96 -1.88
N LYS A 816 17.39 -11.15 -1.74
CA LYS A 816 17.25 -12.02 -0.57
C LYS A 816 17.81 -11.44 0.71
N THR A 817 18.77 -10.53 0.61
CA THR A 817 19.47 -9.95 1.76
C THR A 817 19.19 -8.46 1.93
N THR A 818 18.30 -7.90 1.12
CA THR A 818 17.84 -6.51 1.20
C THR A 818 16.44 -6.48 1.79
N ASN A 819 16.26 -5.66 2.81
CA ASN A 819 14.97 -5.49 3.47
C ASN A 819 13.98 -4.77 2.54
N SER A 820 12.72 -5.19 2.58
CA SER A 820 11.66 -4.48 1.87
C SER A 820 11.39 -3.13 2.54
N VAL A 821 11.11 -2.10 1.74
CA VAL A 821 10.73 -0.75 2.18
C VAL A 821 9.23 -0.52 2.13
N ILE A 822 8.46 -1.50 1.64
CA ILE A 822 7.00 -1.45 1.56
C ILE A 822 6.30 -2.61 2.28
N ASN A 823 6.99 -3.73 2.50
CA ASN A 823 6.49 -4.89 3.22
C ASN A 823 7.23 -5.03 4.56
N PRO A 824 6.64 -4.56 5.68
CA PRO A 824 7.24 -4.68 7.00
C PRO A 824 7.60 -6.13 7.34
N GLY A 825 8.73 -6.33 8.03
CA GLY A 825 9.16 -7.66 8.48
C GLY A 825 9.63 -8.61 7.37
N LYS A 826 9.78 -8.16 6.12
CA LYS A 826 10.15 -9.00 4.96
C LYS A 826 11.44 -8.50 4.28
N VAL A 827 12.15 -9.44 3.65
CA VAL A 827 13.14 -9.14 2.60
C VAL A 827 12.42 -8.95 1.24
N ILE A 828 13.09 -8.37 0.26
CA ILE A 828 12.51 -8.11 -1.06
C ILE A 828 12.10 -9.42 -1.76
N TYR A 829 12.95 -10.44 -1.66
CA TYR A 829 12.73 -11.73 -2.32
C TYR A 829 13.06 -12.87 -1.37
N ILE A 830 12.15 -13.82 -1.19
CA ILE A 830 12.34 -14.88 -0.17
C ILE A 830 13.11 -16.07 -0.75
N ASP A 831 12.78 -16.48 -1.98
CA ASP A 831 13.49 -17.56 -2.68
C ASP A 831 13.31 -17.45 -4.21
N GLU A 832 14.24 -17.99 -5.01
CA GLU A 832 14.11 -18.04 -6.48
C GLU A 832 12.92 -18.87 -6.95
N ASN A 833 12.58 -19.89 -6.17
CA ASN A 833 11.47 -20.80 -6.44
C ASN A 833 10.23 -20.42 -5.63
N SER A 834 10.22 -19.20 -5.08
CA SER A 834 9.05 -18.62 -4.46
C SER A 834 8.02 -18.19 -5.53
N PRO A 835 6.71 -18.37 -5.29
CA PRO A 835 5.66 -17.75 -6.11
C PRO A 835 5.57 -16.21 -5.97
N ASP A 836 6.36 -15.60 -5.08
CA ASP A 836 6.28 -14.18 -4.73
C ASP A 836 7.40 -13.38 -5.38
N GLY A 837 7.03 -12.35 -6.15
CA GLY A 837 7.97 -11.50 -6.89
C GLY A 837 8.51 -10.32 -6.09
N ALA A 838 9.32 -9.49 -6.77
CA ALA A 838 9.74 -8.19 -6.27
C ALA A 838 8.86 -7.07 -6.85
N ASN A 839 8.77 -5.95 -6.12
CA ASN A 839 7.97 -4.79 -6.53
C ASN A 839 8.86 -3.60 -6.92
N ALA A 840 8.31 -2.59 -7.59
CA ALA A 840 9.09 -1.43 -8.06
C ALA A 840 9.73 -0.61 -6.92
N PRO A 841 9.05 -0.25 -5.81
CA PRO A 841 9.68 0.46 -4.70
C PRO A 841 10.83 -0.32 -4.05
N ASP A 842 10.67 -1.64 -3.93
CA ASP A 842 11.70 -2.52 -3.39
C ASP A 842 12.88 -2.64 -4.33
N THR A 843 12.64 -2.76 -5.64
CA THR A 843 13.70 -2.80 -6.65
C THR A 843 14.48 -1.49 -6.66
N ALA A 844 13.81 -0.34 -6.60
CA ALA A 844 14.48 0.96 -6.49
C ALA A 844 15.31 1.07 -5.19
N ALA A 845 14.78 0.59 -4.06
CA ALA A 845 15.51 0.55 -2.79
C ALA A 845 16.75 -0.36 -2.88
N LEU A 846 16.64 -1.53 -3.50
CA LEU A 846 17.75 -2.43 -3.75
C LEU A 846 18.85 -1.74 -4.57
N LEU A 847 18.49 -1.11 -5.68
CA LEU A 847 19.44 -0.42 -6.54
C LEU A 847 20.15 0.73 -5.79
N ASN A 848 19.39 1.54 -5.04
CA ASN A 848 19.96 2.60 -4.22
C ASN A 848 20.84 2.07 -3.07
N TYR A 849 20.51 0.91 -2.49
CA TYR A 849 21.28 0.34 -1.38
C TYR A 849 22.58 -0.33 -1.87
N ARG A 850 22.51 -1.12 -2.94
CA ARG A 850 23.63 -1.91 -3.46
C ARG A 850 24.53 -1.13 -4.41
N TYR A 851 23.93 -0.26 -5.22
CA TYR A 851 24.61 0.50 -6.27
C TYR A 851 24.50 2.01 -6.07
N GLY A 852 24.07 2.49 -4.89
CA GLY A 852 23.85 3.91 -4.61
C GLY A 852 25.06 4.84 -4.70
N ASN A 853 26.27 4.28 -4.87
CA ASN A 853 27.48 5.04 -5.19
C ASN A 853 27.61 5.33 -6.69
N GLU A 854 26.92 4.58 -7.55
CA GLU A 854 27.04 4.61 -9.01
C GLU A 854 25.74 5.08 -9.68
N VAL A 855 24.58 4.65 -9.14
CA VAL A 855 23.26 4.94 -9.70
C VAL A 855 22.32 5.50 -8.63
N HIS A 856 21.25 6.13 -9.08
CA HIS A 856 20.12 6.55 -8.27
C HIS A 856 18.82 6.12 -8.95
N ALA A 857 17.98 5.40 -8.21
CA ALA A 857 16.69 4.90 -8.67
C ALA A 857 15.53 5.61 -7.95
N GLU A 858 14.54 6.07 -8.70
CA GLU A 858 13.34 6.73 -8.17
C GLU A 858 12.09 6.13 -8.83
N VAL A 859 11.08 5.80 -8.02
CA VAL A 859 9.79 5.31 -8.51
C VAL A 859 8.87 6.49 -8.76
N GLN A 860 8.22 6.50 -9.92
CA GLN A 860 7.21 7.47 -10.27
C GLN A 860 5.96 6.78 -10.83
N SER A 861 4.79 7.24 -10.37
CA SER A 861 3.48 6.80 -10.84
C SER A 861 2.60 8.00 -11.16
N TYR A 862 1.60 7.79 -12.00
CA TYR A 862 0.72 8.81 -12.54
C TYR A 862 -0.75 8.38 -12.43
N LYS A 863 -1.67 9.32 -12.52
CA LYS A 863 -3.09 8.97 -12.68
C LYS A 863 -3.32 8.41 -14.08
N ILE A 864 -4.34 7.57 -14.23
CA ILE A 864 -4.75 7.04 -15.55
C ILE A 864 -5.02 8.17 -16.56
N THR A 865 -5.55 9.31 -16.09
CA THR A 865 -5.80 10.51 -16.93
C THR A 865 -4.52 11.26 -17.34
N GLU A 866 -3.36 10.90 -16.80
CA GLU A 866 -2.07 11.57 -17.01
C GLU A 866 -1.14 10.78 -17.95
N GLY A 867 -1.63 9.76 -18.67
CA GLY A 867 -0.78 8.90 -19.50
C GLY A 867 0.07 9.62 -20.54
N GLN A 868 -0.42 10.71 -21.13
CA GLN A 868 0.36 11.54 -22.04
C GLN A 868 1.53 12.24 -21.34
N GLN A 869 1.36 12.60 -20.07
CA GLN A 869 2.42 13.17 -19.25
C GLN A 869 3.44 12.09 -18.88
N ALA A 870 2.97 10.90 -18.52
CA ALA A 870 3.83 9.75 -18.22
C ALA A 870 4.74 9.41 -19.43
N LEU A 871 4.17 9.33 -20.64
CA LEU A 871 4.94 9.06 -21.86
C LEU A 871 6.02 10.13 -22.12
N ARG A 872 5.70 11.42 -21.96
CA ARG A 872 6.69 12.50 -22.11
C ARG A 872 7.80 12.44 -21.07
N ASP A 873 7.46 12.09 -19.83
CA ASP A 873 8.44 11.92 -18.76
C ASP A 873 9.36 10.72 -19.03
N LEU A 874 8.83 9.64 -19.59
CA LEU A 874 9.59 8.48 -20.06
C LEU A 874 10.55 8.87 -21.20
N GLU A 875 10.03 9.48 -22.28
CA GLU A 875 10.79 9.99 -23.42
C GLU A 875 11.93 10.92 -22.98
N ALA A 876 11.64 11.84 -22.05
CA ALA A 876 12.62 12.77 -21.53
C ALA A 876 13.74 12.09 -20.74
N ASN A 877 13.42 11.06 -19.97
CA ASN A 877 14.42 10.33 -19.19
C ASN A 877 15.34 9.51 -20.08
N ILE A 878 14.79 8.71 -20.99
CA ILE A 878 15.60 7.87 -21.87
C ILE A 878 16.43 8.70 -22.86
N ALA A 879 15.95 9.86 -23.30
CA ALA A 879 16.74 10.78 -24.12
C ALA A 879 17.95 11.36 -23.38
N ARG A 880 17.86 11.54 -22.06
CA ARG A 880 19.00 11.95 -21.20
C ARG A 880 19.99 10.82 -20.94
N GLY A 881 19.71 9.61 -21.40
CA GLY A 881 20.52 8.42 -21.15
C GLY A 881 20.22 7.72 -19.82
N ASN A 882 19.16 8.14 -19.11
CA ASN A 882 18.67 7.40 -17.95
C ASN A 882 18.06 6.07 -18.42
N ALA A 883 18.12 5.05 -17.58
CA ALA A 883 17.38 3.81 -17.80
C ALA A 883 15.96 3.97 -17.22
N ALA A 884 14.98 3.31 -17.84
CA ALA A 884 13.59 3.32 -17.40
C ALA A 884 13.06 1.89 -17.33
N ILE A 885 12.68 1.46 -16.13
CA ILE A 885 12.05 0.16 -15.88
C ILE A 885 10.56 0.42 -15.69
N VAL A 886 9.71 -0.16 -16.51
CA VAL A 886 8.25 0.03 -16.42
C VAL A 886 7.57 -1.26 -15.98
N VAL A 887 6.51 -1.12 -15.18
CA VAL A 887 5.68 -2.26 -14.75
C VAL A 887 4.42 -2.28 -15.61
N ILE A 888 4.22 -3.40 -16.30
CA ILE A 888 3.20 -3.60 -17.35
C ILE A 888 2.43 -4.91 -17.14
N ASN A 889 1.33 -5.06 -17.86
CA ASN A 889 0.69 -6.34 -18.10
C ASN A 889 1.40 -7.06 -19.27
N SER A 890 2.06 -8.18 -19.00
CA SER A 890 2.85 -8.93 -20.00
C SER A 890 1.98 -9.51 -21.12
N GLN A 891 0.80 -10.02 -20.78
CA GLN A 891 -0.12 -10.63 -21.74
C GLN A 891 -0.51 -9.67 -22.87
N THR A 892 -0.71 -8.40 -22.52
CA THR A 892 -1.02 -7.34 -23.49
C THR A 892 0.12 -7.12 -24.48
N VAL A 893 1.36 -7.09 -23.98
CA VAL A 893 2.55 -6.89 -24.81
C VAL A 893 2.85 -8.11 -25.67
N TRP A 894 2.87 -9.30 -25.08
CA TRP A 894 3.18 -10.53 -25.81
C TRP A 894 2.14 -10.84 -26.88
N ALA A 895 0.86 -10.58 -26.62
CA ALA A 895 -0.17 -10.70 -27.66
C ALA A 895 0.06 -9.73 -28.82
N ALA A 896 0.43 -8.48 -28.53
CA ALA A 896 0.70 -7.48 -29.56
C ALA A 896 1.91 -7.88 -30.43
N VAL A 897 2.96 -8.44 -29.83
CA VAL A 897 4.18 -8.89 -30.54
C VAL A 897 3.97 -10.20 -31.29
N GLN A 898 3.16 -11.12 -30.77
CA GLN A 898 2.83 -12.34 -31.48
C GLN A 898 1.96 -12.04 -32.72
N CYS A 899 1.01 -11.11 -32.61
CA CYS A 899 0.13 -10.71 -33.71
C CYS A 899 0.89 -10.03 -34.87
N THR A 900 2.01 -9.34 -34.62
CA THR A 900 2.83 -8.74 -35.69
C THR A 900 3.60 -9.78 -36.51
N THR A 901 3.71 -11.02 -36.02
CA THR A 901 4.35 -12.15 -36.74
C THR A 901 3.38 -12.99 -37.59
N GLY A 902 2.09 -12.66 -37.61
CA GLY A 902 1.08 -13.32 -38.45
C GLY A 902 0.43 -14.57 -37.85
N ASP A 903 0.81 -14.98 -36.64
CA ASP A 903 0.24 -16.14 -35.93
C ASP A 903 -0.64 -15.70 -34.75
N CYS A 904 -1.81 -15.14 -35.06
CA CYS A 904 -2.82 -14.80 -34.03
C CYS A 904 -3.62 -16.02 -33.55
N ALA A 905 -3.39 -17.21 -34.11
CA ALA A 905 -4.23 -18.40 -33.94
C ALA A 905 -3.67 -19.39 -32.89
N GLY A 906 -2.41 -19.25 -32.47
CA GLY A 906 -1.77 -20.11 -31.47
C GLY A 906 -2.25 -19.96 -30.03
N SER A 907 -3.08 -18.97 -29.71
CA SER A 907 -3.73 -18.85 -28.38
C SER A 907 -5.02 -19.68 -28.38
N THR A 908 -4.89 -21.00 -28.27
CA THR A 908 -6.05 -21.91 -28.23
C THR A 908 -6.76 -21.96 -26.88
N ASP A 909 -6.20 -21.31 -25.85
CA ASP A 909 -6.91 -20.97 -24.62
C ASP A 909 -6.86 -19.45 -24.48
N GLY A 910 -8.02 -18.81 -24.44
CA GLY A 910 -8.13 -17.36 -24.41
C GLY A 910 -7.27 -16.74 -23.31
N ILE A 911 -6.54 -15.69 -23.64
CA ILE A 911 -5.70 -14.93 -22.71
C ILE A 911 -6.60 -14.38 -21.59
N PRO A 912 -6.54 -14.89 -20.35
CA PRO A 912 -7.60 -14.65 -19.36
C PRO A 912 -7.57 -13.27 -18.70
N ASP A 913 -6.43 -12.57 -18.71
CA ASP A 913 -6.21 -11.34 -17.95
C ASP A 913 -5.45 -10.27 -18.76
N TRP A 914 -6.07 -9.09 -18.83
CA TRP A 914 -5.58 -7.90 -19.53
C TRP A 914 -5.43 -6.70 -18.59
N THR A 915 -5.65 -6.91 -17.29
CA THR A 915 -5.85 -5.82 -16.32
C THR A 915 -4.90 -5.88 -15.15
N GLU A 916 -4.39 -7.06 -14.76
CA GLU A 916 -3.45 -7.13 -13.64
C GLU A 916 -2.00 -6.91 -14.11
N PRO A 917 -1.26 -6.00 -13.45
CA PRO A 917 0.15 -5.82 -13.73
C PRO A 917 0.98 -6.97 -13.13
N ASN A 918 1.88 -7.53 -13.93
CA ASN A 918 2.62 -8.73 -13.52
C ASN A 918 4.06 -8.79 -14.05
N HIS A 919 4.54 -7.76 -14.76
CA HIS A 919 5.82 -7.86 -15.47
C HIS A 919 6.61 -6.55 -15.51
N GLY A 920 7.92 -6.63 -15.29
CA GLY A 920 8.85 -5.50 -15.37
C GLY A 920 9.75 -5.60 -16.59
N VAL A 921 9.84 -4.52 -17.37
CA VAL A 921 10.67 -4.46 -18.60
C VAL A 921 11.47 -3.15 -18.67
N VAL A 922 12.57 -3.14 -19.42
CA VAL A 922 13.34 -1.91 -19.67
C VAL A 922 12.93 -1.29 -20.99
N VAL A 923 12.60 0.00 -20.98
CA VAL A 923 12.35 0.76 -22.21
C VAL A 923 13.68 1.23 -22.79
N VAL A 924 14.00 0.75 -23.99
CA VAL A 924 15.26 1.01 -24.70
C VAL A 924 15.17 2.29 -25.53
N ALA A 925 14.08 2.44 -26.27
CA ALA A 925 13.81 3.59 -27.12
C ALA A 925 12.32 3.77 -27.39
N VAL A 926 11.91 5.00 -27.73
CA VAL A 926 10.57 5.36 -28.21
C VAL A 926 10.72 6.07 -29.55
N ASP A 927 10.12 5.50 -30.59
CA ASP A 927 10.04 6.07 -31.94
C ASP A 927 8.60 6.54 -32.19
N THR A 928 8.37 7.82 -31.92
CA THR A 928 7.05 8.44 -32.10
C THR A 928 6.65 8.60 -33.57
N ALA A 929 7.63 8.64 -34.49
CA ALA A 929 7.37 8.78 -35.92
C ALA A 929 6.81 7.48 -36.52
N ASN A 930 7.34 6.33 -36.09
CA ASN A 930 6.87 5.01 -36.50
C ASN A 930 5.85 4.39 -35.53
N GLY A 931 5.63 5.01 -34.37
CA GLY A 931 4.66 4.56 -33.38
C GLY A 931 5.10 3.32 -32.59
N ILE A 932 6.41 3.16 -32.35
CA ILE A 932 7.03 1.96 -31.77
C ILE A 932 7.76 2.30 -30.46
N VAL A 933 7.66 1.41 -29.48
CA VAL A 933 8.48 1.35 -28.27
C VAL A 933 9.34 0.09 -28.35
N TYR A 934 10.64 0.22 -28.11
CA TYR A 934 11.59 -0.90 -28.08
C TYR A 934 11.86 -1.29 -26.64
N LEU A 935 11.75 -2.59 -26.33
CA LEU A 935 11.87 -3.12 -24.98
C LEU A 935 13.02 -4.15 -24.85
N ASN A 936 13.61 -4.20 -23.67
CA ASN A 936 14.29 -5.40 -23.18
C ASN A 936 13.35 -6.13 -22.20
N ASP A 937 12.77 -7.24 -22.66
CA ASP A 937 11.85 -8.08 -21.91
C ASP A 937 12.54 -9.41 -21.57
N SER A 938 12.93 -9.59 -20.31
CA SER A 938 13.60 -10.81 -19.85
C SER A 938 12.70 -12.06 -19.87
N GLY A 939 11.39 -11.88 -19.93
CA GLY A 939 10.38 -12.93 -19.91
C GLY A 939 10.04 -13.48 -21.30
N ASN A 940 10.26 -12.72 -22.38
CA ASN A 940 10.02 -13.19 -23.74
C ASN A 940 11.26 -13.91 -24.33
N PRO A 941 11.24 -15.25 -24.49
CA PRO A 941 12.39 -15.99 -25.01
C PRO A 941 12.68 -15.69 -26.49
N ILE A 942 11.70 -15.15 -27.25
CA ILE A 942 11.84 -14.85 -28.68
C ILE A 942 12.83 -13.71 -28.91
N GLN A 943 13.02 -12.80 -27.95
CA GLN A 943 13.96 -11.69 -28.09
C GLN A 943 15.42 -12.14 -28.24
N GLY A 944 15.77 -13.30 -27.67
CA GLY A 944 17.09 -13.91 -27.81
C GLY A 944 17.26 -14.83 -29.02
N GLU A 945 16.21 -15.06 -29.82
CA GLU A 945 16.25 -15.95 -30.98
C GLU A 945 17.21 -15.39 -32.04
N LEU A 946 18.05 -16.25 -32.63
CA LEU A 946 18.91 -15.90 -33.76
C LEU A 946 18.22 -16.28 -35.08
N VAL A 947 18.22 -15.35 -36.03
CA VAL A 947 17.73 -15.55 -37.39
C VAL A 947 18.85 -15.23 -38.37
N GLN A 948 18.80 -15.82 -39.57
CA GLN A 948 19.74 -15.46 -40.62
C GLN A 948 19.31 -14.14 -41.29
N ASP A 949 20.23 -13.18 -41.37
CA ASP A 949 20.03 -11.96 -42.16
C ASP A 949 20.09 -12.26 -43.68
N ALA A 950 19.88 -11.22 -44.49
CA ALA A 950 19.91 -11.34 -45.96
C ALA A 950 21.27 -11.82 -46.51
N ASP A 951 22.34 -11.69 -45.72
CA ASP A 951 23.71 -12.10 -46.04
C ASP A 951 24.06 -13.49 -45.46
N GLY A 952 23.12 -14.14 -44.76
CA GLY A 952 23.27 -15.46 -44.14
C GLY A 952 23.94 -15.47 -42.76
N ASN A 953 24.20 -14.30 -42.15
CA ASN A 953 24.76 -14.22 -40.80
C ASN A 953 23.67 -14.43 -39.76
N TRP A 954 24.01 -15.11 -38.66
CA TRP A 954 23.11 -15.26 -37.52
C TRP A 954 23.10 -13.98 -36.69
N VAL A 955 21.98 -13.28 -36.69
CA VAL A 955 21.74 -12.04 -35.93
C VAL A 955 20.57 -12.23 -34.97
N LYS A 956 20.50 -11.44 -33.89
CA LYS A 956 19.31 -11.42 -33.04
C LYS A 956 18.09 -11.04 -33.87
N LYS A 957 16.98 -11.75 -33.68
CA LYS A 957 15.68 -11.47 -34.32
C LYS A 957 15.20 -10.05 -34.06
N TYR A 958 15.45 -9.54 -32.85
CA TYR A 958 15.17 -8.16 -32.46
C TYR A 958 16.47 -7.45 -32.04
N PRO A 959 17.29 -6.98 -32.99
CA PRO A 959 18.61 -6.41 -32.70
C PRO A 959 18.54 -5.06 -31.97
N TYR A 960 17.39 -4.39 -32.02
CA TYR A 960 17.14 -3.08 -31.40
C TYR A 960 16.27 -3.15 -30.13
N GLY A 961 15.91 -4.35 -29.69
CA GLY A 961 14.89 -4.59 -28.66
C GLY A 961 13.55 -5.04 -29.25
N GLU A 962 12.71 -5.65 -28.43
CA GLU A 962 11.38 -6.13 -28.81
C GLU A 962 10.47 -4.94 -29.20
N PRO A 963 9.96 -4.89 -30.44
CA PRO A 963 9.18 -3.75 -30.90
C PRO A 963 7.69 -3.90 -30.54
N VAL A 964 7.14 -2.92 -29.84
CA VAL A 964 5.73 -2.86 -29.42
C VAL A 964 5.10 -1.57 -29.91
N THR A 965 3.86 -1.60 -30.39
CA THR A 965 3.18 -0.33 -30.75
C THR A 965 2.98 0.54 -29.51
N ILE A 966 3.10 1.87 -29.65
CA ILE A 966 2.85 2.81 -28.54
C ILE A 966 1.46 2.58 -27.94
N GLY A 967 0.45 2.29 -28.76
CA GLY A 967 -0.91 2.00 -28.27
C GLY A 967 -1.00 0.78 -27.35
N ALA A 968 -0.37 -0.33 -27.74
CA ALA A 968 -0.34 -1.55 -26.92
C ALA A 968 0.50 -1.36 -25.64
N PHE A 969 1.65 -0.69 -25.77
CA PHE A 969 2.50 -0.34 -24.64
C PHE A 969 1.76 0.52 -23.61
N MET A 970 1.10 1.60 -24.05
CA MET A 970 0.35 2.49 -23.17
C MET A 970 -0.82 1.78 -22.48
N ASN A 971 -1.50 0.85 -23.18
CA ASN A 971 -2.56 0.04 -22.57
C ASN A 971 -2.00 -0.91 -21.51
N ALA A 972 -0.88 -1.59 -21.79
CA ALA A 972 -0.23 -2.47 -20.83
C ALA A 972 0.27 -1.71 -19.58
N TRP A 973 0.84 -0.52 -19.77
CA TRP A 973 1.44 0.32 -18.73
C TRP A 973 0.40 1.07 -17.86
N GLN A 974 -0.80 1.35 -18.39
CA GLN A 974 -1.84 2.01 -17.60
C GLN A 974 -2.36 1.14 -16.43
N SER A 975 -2.16 -0.19 -16.48
CA SER A 975 -2.59 -1.15 -15.45
C SER A 975 -1.96 -0.87 -14.07
N THR A 976 -0.82 -0.18 -14.04
CA THR A 976 -0.10 0.24 -12.82
C THR A 976 -0.25 1.71 -12.47
N GLY A 977 -1.06 2.46 -13.22
CA GLY A 977 -0.99 3.92 -13.19
C GLY A 977 0.37 4.42 -13.71
N PHE A 978 0.89 3.78 -14.76
CA PHE A 978 2.15 4.18 -15.39
C PHE A 978 3.37 4.14 -14.45
N GLU A 979 3.41 3.15 -13.54
CA GLU A 979 4.51 2.99 -12.59
C GLU A 979 5.84 2.73 -13.32
N THR A 980 6.86 3.52 -12.98
CA THR A 980 8.18 3.48 -13.61
C THR A 980 9.28 3.72 -12.59
N ILE A 981 10.36 2.95 -12.68
CA ILE A 981 11.62 3.24 -12.00
C ILE A 981 12.52 3.97 -12.99
N PHE A 982 12.80 5.24 -12.73
CA PHE A 982 13.84 5.98 -13.45
C PHE A 982 15.16 5.76 -12.73
N VAL A 983 16.15 5.23 -13.45
CA VAL A 983 17.49 5.00 -12.93
C VAL A 983 18.46 5.93 -13.65
N SER A 984 19.15 6.76 -12.88
CA SER A 984 20.11 7.74 -13.39
C SER A 984 21.51 7.47 -12.83
N LYS A 985 22.54 7.92 -13.55
CA LYS A 985 23.91 7.86 -13.06
C LYS A 985 24.13 8.93 -11.99
N LYS A 986 24.74 8.56 -10.86
CA LYS A 986 25.19 9.55 -9.87
C LYS A 986 26.44 10.24 -10.38
N VAL A 987 26.40 11.56 -10.46
CA VAL A 987 27.49 12.42 -10.94
C VAL A 987 28.37 12.86 -9.79
#